data_AF-A0A6J8B2H3-F1
#
_entry.id   AF-A0A6J8B2H3-F1
#
_cell.length_a   1.000
_cell.length_b   1.000
_cell.length_c   1.000
_cell.angle_alpha   90.00
_cell.angle_beta   90.00
_cell.angle_gamma   90.00
#
_symmetry.space_group_name_H-M   'P 1'
#
loop_
_entity.id
_entity.type
_entity.pdbx_description
1 polymer ?
#
loop_
_entity_poly.entity_id
_entity_poly.type
_entity_poly.pdbx_seq_one_letter_code
_entity_poly.pdbx_strand_id
1 'polypeptide(L)'
;MTKDLSGQQLPYHSHRSYPDVWVGYDGKIGFPERLEKVMEWLLLPDDKKPDIITLYFDEPDHAGHQKGPDSELEGLHDCVNLIVIADHGMQHVSCSNIVKLPEYMPDDIKRVLVFDGTFGRIENDYARISKYKVKTENVTHVPVSKITDELMCKNPAMKVFTKETAPKRFHYLNNKRIGDVLLDMQDQWLVTDTKSFWCTGGNHGWDNLYKSMHALFLAHGPAFKQQLEIKPFENIELYNLMCEITGIKPGPNNGTLGALNHILNQPNTIPQVKANQTKSNITTPIPLCGCGSKNLNLPDTSPDSARILPFGVPVSSHGTLYTKLYKDLASGYNDKRPFWATVTIPQSQGDLNSTEVCYVNDLNNGELTCDDYVNRDRNISLQTLYPRLVAGANFLSSAVPMFDGFKHGIWEYIWQLARDYNKGYGNMSVTTGPIYDYNGDGSVDVLFDSQNTVNSNSTVILPTHFYMILMKCKDKTQNLPCNGDIDVQSYILPHVQSVPNCLYNLEYLKDNVARIRDIELLTGIQFLTENIDQSLAAQLRTYLPVNLWPTELTETWLDKPCPSQLETCSSDYQPLILLSLDGFRADYLLRNFTPYVRKLSQCGVHAPYMRSVYPTKTFPNHYSIVTGLYPESHGVIDNNMYDDSIGAWFGMSKPNASDPRWWKGEPIWNTIKKNNKRSATYFWPGSDVQIQGMYPDIWKKYDGKVPFDSRVDELLRWVELPAGQRPDFITLYFDEPDHAGHSYGPDDIPKIGQALDKVDEAVGRLMEGLYRRNLHNCANIIIVADHGMSDTSCDRLITVRDYITEYNNMYVYEGAFSRINPKIKYGRNHPKPVPNPVPVSNIIANMSCKTPHMKVYNKLLLPKRHHYANSKRIADIIVDVEDKWLFTYRALASYKKRFCVGGNHGYDNIYKSMNALFLAHGPSFKQNLKVEPFENIELYNLMSGMYSMD
;
A
#
# COMPACT_ATOMS: atom_id res chain seq x y z
N MET A 1 -50.32 10.01 18.56
CA MET A 1 -50.79 10.18 17.17
C MET A 1 -50.50 11.62 16.78
N THR A 2 -49.48 11.85 15.96
CA THR A 2 -49.16 13.17 15.41
C THR A 2 -49.65 13.22 13.96
N LYS A 3 -50.42 14.27 13.64
CA LYS A 3 -50.68 14.68 12.25
C LYS A 3 -49.59 15.65 11.83
N ASP A 4 -49.30 15.72 10.53
CA ASP A 4 -48.48 16.81 9.99
C ASP A 4 -49.30 18.12 9.89
N LEU A 5 -48.67 19.18 9.41
CA LEU A 5 -49.30 20.49 9.20
C LEU A 5 -50.37 20.49 8.08
N SER A 6 -50.54 19.39 7.33
CA SER A 6 -51.61 19.20 6.33
C SER A 6 -52.78 18.35 6.85
N GLY A 7 -52.66 17.73 8.02
CA GLY A 7 -53.74 17.06 8.74
C GLY A 7 -54.03 15.62 8.31
N GLN A 8 -53.21 15.03 7.43
CA GLN A 8 -53.33 13.62 7.03
C GLN A 8 -52.85 12.66 8.13
N GLN A 9 -53.46 11.47 8.16
CA GLN A 9 -53.22 10.44 9.17
C GLN A 9 -52.44 9.29 8.54
N LEU A 10 -51.15 9.17 8.89
CA LEU A 10 -50.28 8.10 8.37
C LEU A 10 -50.54 6.75 9.08
N PRO A 11 -50.47 5.61 8.38
CA PRO A 11 -50.66 4.28 8.98
C PRO A 11 -49.53 3.88 9.97
N TYR A 12 -49.84 2.90 10.81
CA TYR A 12 -49.13 2.58 12.06
C TYR A 12 -47.84 1.74 11.92
N HIS A 13 -47.10 1.65 13.05
CA HIS A 13 -45.80 0.98 13.28
C HIS A 13 -44.56 1.74 12.75
N SER A 14 -43.56 2.09 13.57
CA SER A 14 -43.35 2.10 15.03
C SER A 14 -42.74 3.45 15.44
N HIS A 15 -42.42 3.69 16.71
CA HIS A 15 -41.95 4.98 17.28
C HIS A 15 -41.04 5.82 16.35
N ARG A 16 -41.62 6.77 15.60
CA ARG A 16 -40.88 7.80 14.86
C ARG A 16 -40.73 9.04 15.72
N SER A 17 -39.74 9.03 16.60
CA SER A 17 -39.21 10.24 17.22
C SER A 17 -38.26 10.92 16.23
N TYR A 18 -38.52 12.19 15.95
CA TYR A 18 -37.57 13.09 15.29
C TYR A 18 -36.80 13.86 16.38
N PRO A 19 -35.61 14.43 16.08
CA PRO A 19 -34.99 15.42 16.95
C PRO A 19 -35.94 16.61 17.19
N ASP A 20 -35.81 17.25 18.36
CA ASP A 20 -36.68 18.37 18.78
C ASP A 20 -36.66 19.55 17.80
N VAL A 21 -35.51 19.78 17.15
CA VAL A 21 -35.35 20.60 15.96
C VAL A 21 -34.63 19.82 14.86
N TRP A 22 -35.11 19.88 13.61
CA TRP A 22 -34.49 19.23 12.47
C TRP A 22 -34.79 19.96 11.16
N VAL A 23 -33.96 19.71 10.14
CA VAL A 23 -34.16 20.18 8.77
C VAL A 23 -34.08 18.96 7.85
N GLY A 24 -34.95 18.88 6.83
CA GLY A 24 -34.87 17.82 5.82
C GLY A 24 -33.63 18.00 4.95
N TYR A 25 -32.96 16.90 4.60
CA TYR A 25 -31.76 16.96 3.76
C TYR A 25 -32.08 17.54 2.36
N ASP A 26 -31.50 18.70 2.07
CA ASP A 26 -31.43 19.29 0.74
C ASP A 26 -30.01 19.86 0.54
N GLY A 27 -29.19 19.17 -0.25
CA GLY A 27 -27.81 19.58 -0.56
C GLY A 27 -27.69 20.92 -1.30
N LYS A 28 -28.81 21.56 -1.68
CA LYS A 28 -28.82 22.92 -2.25
C LYS A 28 -28.74 24.03 -1.21
N ILE A 29 -29.05 23.75 0.06
CA ILE A 29 -28.96 24.74 1.15
C ILE A 29 -27.49 25.07 1.38
N GLY A 30 -27.13 26.34 1.28
CA GLY A 30 -25.75 26.82 1.37
C GLY A 30 -25.18 26.69 2.78
N PHE A 31 -23.86 26.49 2.90
CA PHE A 31 -23.21 26.31 4.20
C PHE A 31 -23.45 27.46 5.20
N PRO A 32 -23.45 28.76 4.79
CA PRO A 32 -23.84 29.86 5.68
C PRO A 32 -25.27 29.73 6.22
N GLU A 33 -26.23 29.31 5.39
CA GLU A 33 -27.64 29.15 5.78
C GLU A 33 -27.79 27.99 6.80
N ARG A 34 -27.00 26.91 6.66
CA ARG A 34 -26.93 25.83 7.66
C ARG A 34 -26.35 26.31 8.99
N LEU A 35 -25.30 27.15 8.94
CA LEU A 35 -24.69 27.76 10.13
C LEU A 35 -25.63 28.75 10.83
N GLU A 36 -26.34 29.60 10.08
CA GLU A 36 -27.36 30.52 10.62
C GLU A 36 -28.46 29.76 11.39
N LYS A 37 -28.92 28.61 10.86
CA LYS A 37 -29.90 27.77 11.55
C LYS A 37 -29.38 27.16 12.87
N VAL A 38 -28.11 26.76 12.91
CA VAL A 38 -27.46 26.33 14.17
C VAL A 38 -27.38 27.49 15.17
N MET A 39 -27.04 28.69 14.73
CA MET A 39 -27.01 29.88 15.58
C MET A 39 -28.40 30.27 16.10
N GLU A 40 -29.45 30.14 15.29
CA GLU A 40 -30.84 30.31 15.75
C GLU A 40 -31.21 29.32 16.87
N TRP A 41 -30.80 28.06 16.76
CA TRP A 41 -31.07 27.04 17.78
C TRP A 41 -30.29 27.28 19.08
N LEU A 42 -29.05 27.75 19.00
CA LEU A 42 -28.25 28.13 20.17
C LEU A 42 -28.81 29.35 20.93
N LEU A 43 -29.62 30.18 20.26
CA LEU A 43 -30.31 31.34 20.84
C LEU A 43 -31.73 31.02 21.36
N LEU A 44 -32.19 29.77 21.31
CA LEU A 44 -33.47 29.37 21.88
C LEU A 44 -33.48 29.53 23.43
N PRO A 45 -34.66 29.75 24.04
CA PRO A 45 -34.85 29.64 25.48
C PRO A 45 -34.39 28.27 26.01
N ASP A 46 -33.90 28.23 27.26
CA ASP A 46 -33.29 27.01 27.82
C ASP A 46 -34.25 25.81 27.90
N ASP A 47 -35.58 26.03 27.94
CA ASP A 47 -36.60 24.96 27.88
C ASP A 47 -36.79 24.35 26.47
N LYS A 48 -36.13 24.90 25.46
CA LYS A 48 -36.24 24.51 24.04
C LYS A 48 -34.90 24.38 23.32
N LYS A 49 -33.80 24.67 24.02
CA LYS A 49 -32.44 24.62 23.48
C LYS A 49 -31.98 23.16 23.42
N PRO A 50 -31.54 22.65 22.26
CA PRO A 50 -31.06 21.29 22.14
C PRO A 50 -29.67 21.12 22.79
N ASP A 51 -29.48 20.06 23.59
CA ASP A 51 -28.19 19.71 24.21
C ASP A 51 -27.17 19.17 23.20
N ILE A 52 -27.65 18.61 22.08
CA ILE A 52 -26.83 18.08 20.98
C ILE A 52 -27.31 18.71 19.67
N ILE A 53 -26.38 19.32 18.93
CA ILE A 53 -26.61 19.85 17.59
C ILE A 53 -25.65 19.15 16.63
N THR A 54 -26.15 18.69 15.49
CA THR A 54 -25.33 18.19 14.38
C THR A 54 -25.37 19.16 13.21
N LEU A 55 -24.23 19.30 12.53
CA LEU A 55 -24.07 20.09 11.32
C LEU A 55 -23.27 19.26 10.32
N TYR A 56 -23.72 19.24 9.06
CA TYR A 56 -23.14 18.45 7.99
C TYR A 56 -22.89 19.31 6.76
N PHE A 57 -21.75 19.09 6.12
CA PHE A 57 -21.34 19.71 4.86
C PHE A 57 -20.97 18.60 3.87
N ASP A 58 -21.42 18.74 2.62
CA ASP A 58 -21.20 17.77 1.54
C ASP A 58 -19.79 17.90 0.91
N GLU A 59 -18.98 18.85 1.40
CA GLU A 59 -17.60 19.11 0.98
C GLU A 59 -16.63 18.80 2.14
N PRO A 60 -15.42 18.28 1.86
CA PRO A 60 -14.77 18.19 0.56
C PRO A 60 -15.09 16.92 -0.25
N ASP A 61 -16.01 16.04 0.19
CA ASP A 61 -16.34 14.81 -0.53
C ASP A 61 -16.81 15.08 -1.97
N HIS A 62 -17.73 16.03 -2.17
CA HIS A 62 -18.27 16.35 -3.49
C HIS A 62 -17.20 16.85 -4.47
N ALA A 63 -16.31 17.76 -4.04
CA ALA A 63 -15.14 18.17 -4.80
C ALA A 63 -14.16 17.01 -5.03
N GLY A 64 -13.96 16.16 -4.02
CA GLY A 64 -13.13 14.96 -4.05
C GLY A 64 -13.56 14.00 -5.15
N HIS A 65 -14.83 13.61 -5.22
CA HIS A 65 -15.38 12.80 -6.31
C HIS A 65 -15.17 13.45 -7.68
N GLN A 66 -15.38 14.77 -7.80
CA GLN A 66 -15.24 15.48 -9.07
C GLN A 66 -13.79 15.64 -9.57
N LYS A 67 -12.82 15.85 -8.66
CA LYS A 67 -11.47 16.38 -8.98
C LYS A 67 -10.30 15.61 -8.36
N GLY A 68 -10.57 14.70 -7.43
CA GLY A 68 -9.58 14.14 -6.50
C GLY A 68 -9.37 15.03 -5.25
N PRO A 69 -8.69 14.52 -4.22
CA PRO A 69 -8.66 15.11 -2.87
C PRO A 69 -7.85 16.43 -2.72
N ASP A 70 -7.07 16.85 -3.71
CA ASP A 70 -6.03 17.87 -3.56
C ASP A 70 -6.50 19.34 -3.73
N SER A 71 -7.67 19.73 -3.23
CA SER A 71 -8.18 21.12 -3.35
C SER A 71 -8.28 21.84 -2.00
N GLU A 72 -7.58 22.99 -1.90
CA GLU A 72 -7.44 23.82 -0.70
C GLU A 72 -8.76 24.40 -0.15
N LEU A 73 -8.90 24.48 1.18
CA LEU A 73 -9.73 25.47 1.91
C LEU A 73 -9.40 25.49 3.42
N GLU A 74 -9.51 26.67 4.05
CA GLU A 74 -9.14 26.95 5.45
C GLU A 74 -10.36 27.13 6.38
N GLY A 75 -10.18 27.05 7.71
CA GLY A 75 -11.24 27.08 8.73
C GLY A 75 -11.10 28.16 9.83
N LEU A 76 -12.13 28.32 10.68
CA LEU A 76 -12.22 29.32 11.76
C LEU A 76 -12.98 28.86 13.02
N HIS A 77 -12.92 29.67 14.08
CA HIS A 77 -13.11 29.36 15.51
C HIS A 77 -13.63 30.60 16.31
N ASP A 78 -14.24 30.54 17.51
CA ASP A 78 -14.68 29.41 18.35
C ASP A 78 -15.73 29.85 19.41
N CYS A 79 -16.39 28.90 20.11
CA CYS A 79 -17.03 29.04 21.45
C CYS A 79 -17.69 27.75 22.03
N VAL A 80 -17.68 26.62 21.32
CA VAL A 80 -18.55 25.45 21.61
C VAL A 80 -17.71 24.20 21.92
N ASN A 81 -18.29 23.20 22.62
CA ASN A 81 -17.75 21.83 22.59
C ASN A 81 -17.91 21.26 21.17
N LEU A 82 -16.99 21.62 20.28
CA LEU A 82 -17.03 21.29 18.86
C LEU A 82 -16.21 20.03 18.62
N ILE A 83 -16.89 18.97 18.15
CA ILE A 83 -16.25 17.81 17.53
C ILE A 83 -16.38 17.98 16.01
N VAL A 84 -15.26 18.22 15.32
CA VAL A 84 -15.20 18.17 13.85
C VAL A 84 -14.73 16.79 13.44
N ILE A 85 -15.54 16.09 12.66
CA ILE A 85 -15.22 14.78 12.10
C ILE A 85 -15.44 14.75 10.60
N ALA A 86 -14.66 13.92 9.91
CA ALA A 86 -15.06 13.36 8.63
C ALA A 86 -15.63 11.94 8.84
N ASP A 87 -16.42 11.45 7.90
CA ASP A 87 -16.90 10.07 7.84
C ASP A 87 -15.86 9.12 7.25
N HIS A 88 -15.12 9.57 6.23
CA HIS A 88 -13.99 8.85 5.61
C HIS A 88 -13.00 9.80 4.94
N GLY A 89 -11.85 9.26 4.51
CA GLY A 89 -10.95 9.91 3.57
C GLY A 89 -11.37 9.78 2.09
N MET A 90 -10.43 10.00 1.16
CA MET A 90 -10.67 10.06 -0.29
C MET A 90 -9.38 9.70 -1.05
N GLN A 91 -9.50 8.94 -2.15
CA GLN A 91 -8.37 8.54 -3.01
C GLN A 91 -8.70 8.74 -4.49
N HIS A 92 -7.70 9.07 -5.31
CA HIS A 92 -7.86 9.20 -6.76
C HIS A 92 -8.08 7.85 -7.46
N VAL A 93 -9.02 7.79 -8.41
CA VAL A 93 -9.32 6.59 -9.22
C VAL A 93 -8.94 6.76 -10.69
N SER A 94 -8.54 5.66 -11.33
CA SER A 94 -8.13 5.63 -12.74
C SER A 94 -8.78 4.48 -13.50
N CYS A 95 -9.23 4.75 -14.74
CA CYS A 95 -9.76 3.73 -15.63
C CYS A 95 -8.73 2.69 -16.11
N SER A 96 -7.44 2.88 -15.80
CA SER A 96 -6.39 1.86 -15.96
C SER A 96 -6.37 0.85 -14.81
N ASN A 97 -6.87 1.22 -13.63
CA ASN A 97 -6.84 0.43 -12.39
C ASN A 97 -8.21 -0.22 -12.13
N ILE A 98 -8.72 -0.98 -13.11
CA ILE A 98 -10.01 -1.67 -12.99
C ILE A 98 -9.84 -3.18 -13.21
N VAL A 99 -10.29 -3.97 -12.24
CA VAL A 99 -10.50 -5.42 -12.37
C VAL A 99 -11.91 -5.67 -12.92
N LYS A 100 -11.99 -6.31 -14.09
CA LYS A 100 -13.26 -6.64 -14.73
C LYS A 100 -13.58 -8.11 -14.51
N LEU A 101 -14.50 -8.40 -13.61
CA LEU A 101 -14.86 -9.77 -13.24
C LEU A 101 -15.26 -10.68 -14.44
N PRO A 102 -15.91 -10.19 -15.51
CA PRO A 102 -16.23 -11.01 -16.68
C PRO A 102 -15.02 -11.55 -17.46
N GLU A 103 -13.81 -11.07 -17.17
CA GLU A 103 -12.54 -11.58 -17.74
C GLU A 103 -12.02 -12.82 -16.97
N TYR A 104 -12.52 -13.06 -15.75
CA TYR A 104 -12.16 -14.18 -14.87
C TYR A 104 -13.30 -15.20 -14.70
N MET A 105 -14.56 -14.75 -14.72
CA MET A 105 -15.73 -15.61 -14.51
C MET A 105 -16.15 -16.37 -15.78
N PRO A 106 -16.33 -17.71 -15.74
CA PRO A 106 -16.98 -18.46 -16.81
C PRO A 106 -18.48 -18.13 -16.95
N ASP A 107 -19.09 -18.50 -18.09
CA ASP A 107 -20.44 -18.05 -18.49
C ASP A 107 -21.58 -18.51 -17.56
N ASP A 108 -21.36 -19.55 -16.75
CA ASP A 108 -22.27 -20.02 -15.72
C ASP A 108 -22.17 -19.23 -14.40
N ILE A 109 -21.01 -18.61 -14.13
CA ILE A 109 -20.81 -17.71 -12.97
C ILE A 109 -21.23 -16.27 -13.29
N LYS A 110 -21.20 -15.82 -14.56
CA LYS A 110 -21.64 -14.46 -15.01
C LYS A 110 -23.11 -14.08 -14.70
N ARG A 111 -23.87 -14.91 -13.98
CA ARG A 111 -25.27 -14.70 -13.61
C ARG A 111 -25.48 -14.26 -12.15
N VAL A 112 -24.44 -14.32 -11.31
CA VAL A 112 -24.48 -13.82 -9.94
C VAL A 112 -24.64 -12.29 -9.91
N LEU A 113 -25.19 -11.74 -8.82
CA LEU A 113 -25.28 -10.30 -8.65
C LEU A 113 -23.95 -9.77 -8.09
N VAL A 114 -23.36 -8.78 -8.77
CA VAL A 114 -22.18 -8.06 -8.29
C VAL A 114 -22.57 -6.63 -7.90
N PHE A 115 -22.06 -6.19 -6.75
CA PHE A 115 -21.93 -4.79 -6.39
C PHE A 115 -20.50 -4.34 -6.68
N ASP A 116 -20.38 -3.50 -7.71
CA ASP A 116 -19.13 -2.89 -8.18
C ASP A 116 -18.65 -1.77 -7.23
N GLY A 117 -17.36 -1.46 -7.25
CA GLY A 117 -16.80 -0.31 -6.53
C GLY A 117 -15.35 -0.47 -6.09
N THR A 118 -15.00 0.25 -5.02
CA THR A 118 -13.74 0.17 -4.26
C THR A 118 -13.66 -1.09 -3.39
N PHE A 119 -14.81 -1.57 -2.91
CA PHE A 119 -14.96 -2.83 -2.20
C PHE A 119 -16.17 -3.58 -2.77
N GLY A 120 -15.89 -4.63 -3.55
CA GLY A 120 -16.93 -5.37 -4.27
C GLY A 120 -17.63 -6.39 -3.39
N ARG A 121 -18.86 -6.76 -3.76
CA ARG A 121 -19.61 -7.87 -3.14
C ARG A 121 -20.29 -8.71 -4.20
N ILE A 122 -20.34 -10.02 -4.00
CA ILE A 122 -21.11 -10.95 -4.82
C ILE A 122 -22.22 -11.54 -3.97
N GLU A 123 -23.46 -11.47 -4.46
CA GLU A 123 -24.64 -12.08 -3.83
C GLU A 123 -25.18 -13.22 -4.70
N ASN A 124 -25.33 -14.40 -4.10
CA ASN A 124 -25.69 -15.62 -4.81
C ASN A 124 -27.21 -15.93 -4.82
N ASP A 125 -27.97 -15.23 -3.97
CA ASP A 125 -29.43 -15.39 -3.82
C ASP A 125 -30.25 -14.53 -4.80
N TYR A 126 -29.59 -13.64 -5.53
CA TYR A 126 -30.24 -12.60 -6.33
C TYR A 126 -29.70 -12.58 -7.76
N ALA A 127 -30.60 -12.45 -8.73
CA ALA A 127 -30.24 -12.12 -10.11
C ALA A 127 -30.64 -10.67 -10.43
N ARG A 128 -29.71 -9.91 -11.02
CA ARG A 128 -29.91 -8.51 -11.41
C ARG A 128 -30.98 -8.39 -12.51
N ILE A 129 -32.00 -7.55 -12.28
CA ILE A 129 -32.98 -7.16 -13.33
C ILE A 129 -32.61 -5.78 -13.89
N SER A 130 -32.20 -4.85 -13.01
CA SER A 130 -31.76 -3.50 -13.37
C SER A 130 -30.88 -2.92 -12.25
N LYS A 131 -30.40 -1.67 -12.41
CA LYS A 131 -29.58 -0.99 -11.39
C LYS A 131 -30.24 -0.94 -9.99
N TYR A 132 -31.57 -0.94 -9.92
CA TYR A 132 -32.32 -0.81 -8.66
C TYR A 132 -33.31 -1.95 -8.40
N LYS A 133 -33.23 -3.06 -9.16
CA LYS A 133 -34.15 -4.21 -9.01
C LYS A 133 -33.43 -5.54 -9.20
N VAL A 134 -33.72 -6.46 -8.30
CA VAL A 134 -33.26 -7.87 -8.31
C VAL A 134 -34.47 -8.80 -8.29
N LYS A 135 -34.28 -10.05 -8.71
CA LYS A 135 -35.25 -11.14 -8.49
C LYS A 135 -34.62 -12.27 -7.67
N THR A 136 -35.46 -12.96 -6.92
CA THR A 136 -35.15 -14.17 -6.14
C THR A 136 -35.66 -15.45 -6.82
N GLU A 137 -36.59 -15.35 -7.76
CA GLU A 137 -37.20 -16.51 -8.42
C GLU A 137 -36.34 -17.05 -9.58
N ASN A 138 -36.16 -18.38 -9.59
CA ASN A 138 -35.39 -19.14 -10.57
C ASN A 138 -33.94 -18.62 -10.72
N VAL A 139 -33.30 -18.28 -9.61
CA VAL A 139 -31.86 -18.00 -9.54
C VAL A 139 -31.11 -19.34 -9.49
N THR A 140 -30.07 -19.49 -10.30
CA THR A 140 -29.19 -20.67 -10.25
C THR A 140 -28.07 -20.38 -9.25
N HIS A 141 -28.17 -20.91 -8.03
CA HIS A 141 -27.12 -20.73 -7.03
C HIS A 141 -25.82 -21.39 -7.47
N VAL A 142 -24.73 -20.62 -7.44
CA VAL A 142 -23.36 -21.09 -7.67
C VAL A 142 -22.72 -21.36 -6.30
N PRO A 143 -22.11 -22.52 -6.03
CA PRO A 143 -21.42 -22.75 -4.76
C PRO A 143 -20.35 -21.68 -4.53
N VAL A 144 -20.29 -21.10 -3.32
CA VAL A 144 -19.33 -20.03 -2.97
C VAL A 144 -17.89 -20.44 -3.26
N SER A 145 -17.53 -21.70 -2.95
CA SER A 145 -16.21 -22.28 -3.27
C SER A 145 -15.85 -22.17 -4.76
N LYS A 146 -16.81 -22.43 -5.65
CA LYS A 146 -16.60 -22.32 -7.11
C LYS A 146 -16.37 -20.87 -7.55
N ILE A 147 -16.97 -19.89 -6.86
CA ILE A 147 -16.70 -18.47 -7.12
C ILE A 147 -15.29 -18.11 -6.64
N THR A 148 -14.89 -18.56 -5.44
CA THR A 148 -13.57 -18.27 -4.89
C THR A 148 -12.44 -18.92 -5.70
N ASP A 149 -12.61 -20.17 -6.16
CA ASP A 149 -11.59 -20.90 -6.95
C ASP A 149 -11.27 -20.20 -8.29
N GLU A 150 -12.25 -19.50 -8.87
CA GLU A 150 -12.11 -18.76 -10.13
C GLU A 150 -11.60 -17.33 -9.97
N LEU A 151 -11.68 -16.73 -8.78
CA LEU A 151 -11.26 -15.33 -8.55
C LEU A 151 -9.99 -15.20 -7.69
N MET A 152 -9.80 -16.09 -6.71
CA MET A 152 -8.70 -16.02 -5.76
C MET A 152 -7.35 -16.17 -6.49
N CYS A 153 -6.37 -15.34 -6.11
CA CYS A 153 -5.04 -15.26 -6.71
C CYS A 153 -4.96 -14.94 -8.21
N LYS A 154 -6.07 -14.59 -8.91
CA LYS A 154 -6.01 -14.28 -10.36
C LYS A 154 -5.54 -12.86 -10.68
N ASN A 155 -5.70 -11.93 -9.74
CA ASN A 155 -5.27 -10.54 -9.89
C ASN A 155 -4.65 -10.06 -8.56
N PRO A 156 -3.41 -9.55 -8.55
CA PRO A 156 -2.73 -9.13 -7.31
C PRO A 156 -3.40 -7.93 -6.62
N ALA A 157 -4.21 -7.15 -7.33
CA ALA A 157 -4.92 -5.99 -6.79
C ALA A 157 -6.32 -6.33 -6.21
N MET A 158 -6.71 -7.61 -6.16
CA MET A 158 -8.01 -8.06 -5.66
C MET A 158 -7.85 -9.24 -4.70
N LYS A 159 -8.20 -9.01 -3.42
CA LYS A 159 -8.34 -10.05 -2.41
C LYS A 159 -9.80 -10.52 -2.36
N VAL A 160 -9.98 -11.83 -2.28
CA VAL A 160 -11.30 -12.49 -2.28
C VAL A 160 -11.50 -13.13 -0.91
N PHE A 161 -12.61 -12.80 -0.25
CA PHE A 161 -12.91 -13.31 1.08
C PHE A 161 -14.32 -13.90 1.16
N THR A 162 -14.46 -14.95 1.96
CA THR A 162 -15.73 -15.53 2.40
C THR A 162 -16.02 -15.13 3.85
N LYS A 163 -17.17 -15.50 4.40
CA LYS A 163 -17.54 -15.21 5.80
C LYS A 163 -16.60 -15.89 6.82
N GLU A 164 -15.96 -16.98 6.42
CA GLU A 164 -15.01 -17.76 7.21
C GLU A 164 -13.56 -17.27 7.09
N THR A 165 -13.24 -16.48 6.05
CA THR A 165 -11.86 -16.08 5.72
C THR A 165 -11.60 -14.58 5.77
N ALA A 166 -12.64 -13.74 5.84
CA ALA A 166 -12.50 -12.29 5.99
C ALA A 166 -11.89 -11.91 7.35
N PRO A 167 -10.99 -10.90 7.41
CA PRO A 167 -10.48 -10.36 8.66
C PRO A 167 -11.59 -9.94 9.63
N LYS A 168 -11.61 -10.52 10.84
CA LYS A 168 -12.70 -10.29 11.81
C LYS A 168 -12.81 -8.84 12.29
N ARG A 169 -11.73 -8.05 12.22
CA ARG A 169 -11.74 -6.60 12.46
C ARG A 169 -12.70 -5.82 11.55
N PHE A 170 -13.09 -6.36 10.39
CA PHE A 170 -14.06 -5.70 9.51
C PHE A 170 -15.46 -5.60 10.15
N HIS A 171 -15.86 -6.53 11.04
CA HIS A 171 -17.22 -6.67 11.56
C HIS A 171 -18.32 -6.65 10.48
N TYR A 172 -17.96 -6.97 9.24
CA TYR A 172 -18.77 -6.79 8.04
C TYR A 172 -19.23 -8.14 7.48
N LEU A 173 -19.86 -8.95 8.33
CA LEU A 173 -20.26 -10.33 8.03
C LEU A 173 -21.70 -10.65 8.46
N ASN A 174 -22.09 -10.20 9.65
CA ASN A 174 -23.36 -10.51 10.30
C ASN A 174 -24.55 -9.68 9.76
N ASN A 175 -24.80 -9.73 8.46
CA ASN A 175 -26.02 -9.17 7.89
C ASN A 175 -26.41 -9.82 6.57
N LYS A 176 -27.68 -10.16 6.38
CA LYS A 176 -28.22 -10.67 5.10
C LYS A 176 -28.20 -9.66 3.94
N ARG A 177 -27.71 -8.44 4.16
CA ARG A 177 -27.45 -7.39 3.15
C ARG A 177 -25.99 -7.34 2.72
N ILE A 178 -25.15 -8.23 3.27
CA ILE A 178 -23.74 -8.39 2.93
C ILE A 178 -23.63 -9.67 2.11
N GLY A 179 -22.95 -9.57 0.97
CA GLY A 179 -22.80 -10.67 0.03
C GLY A 179 -21.99 -11.84 0.57
N ASP A 180 -22.08 -12.95 -0.14
CA ASP A 180 -21.47 -14.22 0.23
C ASP A 180 -19.98 -14.26 -0.05
N VAL A 181 -19.53 -13.44 -1.01
CA VAL A 181 -18.12 -13.19 -1.31
C VAL A 181 -17.86 -11.68 -1.28
N LEU A 182 -16.79 -11.29 -0.61
CA LEU A 182 -16.26 -9.92 -0.55
C LEU A 182 -15.03 -9.82 -1.46
N LEU A 183 -14.89 -8.68 -2.13
CA LEU A 183 -13.79 -8.37 -3.06
C LEU A 183 -13.11 -7.09 -2.56
N ASP A 184 -12.10 -7.29 -1.72
CA ASP A 184 -11.30 -6.19 -1.15
C ASP A 184 -10.22 -5.80 -2.16
N MET A 185 -10.21 -4.53 -2.56
CA MET A 185 -9.32 -4.03 -3.60
C MET A 185 -8.10 -3.36 -3.01
N GLN A 186 -6.97 -3.44 -3.72
CA GLN A 186 -5.85 -2.56 -3.45
C GLN A 186 -6.27 -1.09 -3.60
N ASP A 187 -5.72 -0.19 -2.79
CA ASP A 187 -5.95 1.25 -2.89
C ASP A 187 -5.78 1.76 -4.33
N GLN A 188 -6.60 2.72 -4.75
CA GLN A 188 -6.77 3.20 -6.14
C GLN A 188 -7.37 2.20 -7.16
N TRP A 189 -7.57 0.92 -6.83
CA TRP A 189 -8.19 -0.06 -7.73
C TRP A 189 -9.70 -0.20 -7.54
N LEU A 190 -10.40 -0.47 -8.64
CA LEU A 190 -11.85 -0.68 -8.67
C LEU A 190 -12.18 -2.06 -9.25
N VAL A 191 -13.33 -2.62 -8.87
CA VAL A 191 -13.88 -3.85 -9.45
C VAL A 191 -15.26 -3.62 -10.08
N THR A 192 -15.52 -4.24 -11.24
CA THR A 192 -16.82 -4.14 -11.93
C THR A 192 -17.26 -5.40 -12.68
N ASP A 193 -18.57 -5.67 -12.71
CA ASP A 193 -19.24 -6.62 -13.62
C ASP A 193 -19.55 -6.04 -15.01
N THR A 194 -19.45 -4.72 -15.17
CA THR A 194 -19.87 -4.00 -16.38
C THR A 194 -18.72 -3.72 -17.36
N LYS A 195 -19.10 -3.39 -18.60
CA LYS A 195 -18.17 -2.86 -19.61
C LYS A 195 -17.88 -1.35 -19.47
N SER A 196 -18.59 -0.64 -18.59
CA SER A 196 -18.55 0.82 -18.48
C SER A 196 -18.88 1.24 -17.05
N PHE A 197 -17.84 1.43 -16.26
CA PHE A 197 -17.90 1.87 -14.86
C PHE A 197 -17.34 3.30 -14.73
N TRP A 198 -17.70 4.02 -13.66
CA TRP A 198 -17.16 5.35 -13.40
C TRP A 198 -15.80 5.22 -12.69
N CYS A 199 -14.75 5.83 -13.24
CA CYS A 199 -13.36 5.50 -12.93
C CYS A 199 -12.39 6.70 -13.06
N THR A 200 -12.90 7.91 -12.86
CA THR A 200 -12.12 9.16 -12.96
C THR A 200 -12.55 10.13 -11.87
N GLY A 201 -11.59 10.77 -11.19
CA GLY A 201 -11.86 11.66 -10.06
C GLY A 201 -11.38 11.02 -8.75
N GLY A 202 -12.07 11.29 -7.66
CA GLY A 202 -11.88 10.60 -6.38
C GLY A 202 -12.89 9.47 -6.15
N ASN A 203 -12.61 8.58 -5.20
CA ASN A 203 -13.57 7.65 -4.63
C ASN A 203 -13.13 7.28 -3.20
N HIS A 204 -13.91 6.45 -2.50
CA HIS A 204 -13.65 6.00 -1.13
C HIS A 204 -14.29 4.63 -0.85
N GLY A 205 -13.98 4.02 0.29
CA GLY A 205 -14.56 2.76 0.73
C GLY A 205 -13.69 1.51 0.51
N TRP A 206 -12.37 1.66 0.33
CA TRP A 206 -11.42 0.55 0.52
C TRP A 206 -11.25 0.21 2.01
N ASP A 207 -10.40 -0.79 2.33
CA ASP A 207 -10.01 -1.14 3.69
C ASP A 207 -9.66 0.12 4.54
N ASN A 208 -10.24 0.20 5.73
CA ASN A 208 -10.05 1.32 6.67
C ASN A 208 -8.61 1.46 7.20
N LEU A 209 -7.73 0.48 6.94
CA LEU A 209 -6.30 0.61 7.21
C LEU A 209 -5.57 1.53 6.22
N TYR A 210 -6.07 1.72 4.99
CA TYR A 210 -5.41 2.60 4.03
C TYR A 210 -5.42 4.03 4.54
N LYS A 211 -4.23 4.67 4.54
CA LYS A 211 -4.05 6.07 4.98
C LYS A 211 -4.96 7.04 4.21
N SER A 212 -5.25 6.73 2.96
CA SER A 212 -6.19 7.48 2.11
C SER A 212 -7.63 7.48 2.64
N MET A 213 -8.03 6.47 3.42
CA MET A 213 -9.36 6.31 4.02
C MET A 213 -9.47 6.86 5.44
N HIS A 214 -8.37 7.29 6.07
CA HIS A 214 -8.38 7.81 7.44
C HIS A 214 -9.15 9.14 7.51
N ALA A 215 -10.01 9.28 8.52
CA ALA A 215 -10.87 10.44 8.72
C ALA A 215 -10.26 11.47 9.70
N LEU A 216 -10.66 12.74 9.55
CA LEU A 216 -10.33 13.80 10.49
C LEU A 216 -11.08 13.60 11.82
N PHE A 217 -10.41 13.89 12.94
CA PHE A 217 -11.03 14.16 14.23
C PHE A 217 -10.33 15.36 14.88
N LEU A 218 -11.11 16.38 15.24
CA LEU A 218 -10.69 17.50 16.07
C LEU A 218 -11.74 17.73 17.17
N ALA A 219 -11.28 17.99 18.39
CA ALA A 219 -12.14 18.31 19.52
C ALA A 219 -11.66 19.56 20.22
N HIS A 220 -12.56 20.51 20.45
CA HIS A 220 -12.32 21.73 21.23
C HIS A 220 -13.48 21.99 22.18
N GLY A 221 -13.21 22.62 23.33
CA GLY A 221 -14.20 23.04 24.32
C GLY A 221 -13.90 22.60 25.76
N PRO A 222 -14.67 23.07 26.75
CA PRO A 222 -14.39 22.89 28.18
C PRO A 222 -14.32 21.43 28.67
N ALA A 223 -14.94 20.48 27.97
CA ALA A 223 -14.85 19.07 28.33
C ALA A 223 -13.48 18.45 28.03
N PHE A 224 -12.75 19.01 27.04
CA PHE A 224 -11.55 18.42 26.46
C PHE A 224 -10.26 19.02 27.02
N LYS A 225 -9.21 18.20 27.10
CA LYS A 225 -7.84 18.65 27.37
C LYS A 225 -7.34 19.49 26.20
N GLN A 226 -6.59 20.55 26.52
CA GLN A 226 -6.02 21.46 25.52
C GLN A 226 -4.66 20.96 25.01
N GLN A 227 -4.35 21.27 23.75
CA GLN A 227 -3.04 21.01 23.12
C GLN A 227 -2.58 19.54 23.19
N LEU A 228 -3.53 18.59 23.12
CA LEU A 228 -3.27 17.16 23.21
C LEU A 228 -3.43 16.49 21.83
N GLU A 229 -2.31 16.01 21.28
CA GLU A 229 -2.32 15.03 20.18
C GLU A 229 -2.52 13.62 20.76
N ILE A 230 -3.35 12.80 20.10
CA ILE A 230 -3.66 11.43 20.55
C ILE A 230 -3.34 10.38 19.48
N LYS A 231 -3.21 9.13 19.92
CA LYS A 231 -3.10 7.98 19.01
C LYS A 231 -4.42 7.80 18.22
N PRO A 232 -4.37 7.21 17.02
CA PRO A 232 -5.58 6.86 16.26
C PRO A 232 -6.54 5.99 17.08
N PHE A 233 -7.84 6.19 16.85
CA PHE A 233 -8.94 5.44 17.45
C PHE A 233 -10.08 5.29 16.43
N GLU A 234 -11.05 4.42 16.68
CA GLU A 234 -12.16 4.17 15.77
C GLU A 234 -13.37 5.06 16.05
N ASN A 235 -14.05 5.51 14.99
CA ASN A 235 -15.20 6.43 15.09
C ASN A 235 -16.39 5.88 15.91
N ILE A 236 -16.50 4.56 16.08
CA ILE A 236 -17.52 3.92 16.93
C ILE A 236 -17.43 4.34 18.40
N GLU A 237 -16.26 4.80 18.86
CA GLU A 237 -16.03 5.27 20.23
C GLU A 237 -16.66 6.65 20.51
N LEU A 238 -16.96 7.41 19.46
CA LEU A 238 -17.53 8.76 19.58
C LEU A 238 -18.92 8.76 20.22
N TYR A 239 -19.71 7.70 20.07
CA TYR A 239 -21.03 7.62 20.68
C TYR A 239 -20.96 7.65 22.22
N ASN A 240 -20.05 6.86 22.80
CA ASN A 240 -19.84 6.86 24.25
C ASN A 240 -19.27 8.20 24.74
N LEU A 241 -18.34 8.80 23.98
CA LEU A 241 -17.78 10.13 24.27
C LEU A 241 -18.86 11.22 24.30
N MET A 242 -19.75 11.26 23.30
CA MET A 242 -20.86 12.22 23.25
C MET A 242 -21.83 12.04 24.42
N CYS A 243 -22.17 10.79 24.77
CA CYS A 243 -22.98 10.49 25.95
C CYS A 243 -22.30 10.93 27.25
N GLU A 244 -21.00 10.71 27.40
CA GLU A 244 -20.23 11.09 28.58
C GLU A 244 -20.16 12.61 28.78
N ILE A 245 -19.91 13.38 27.70
CA ILE A 245 -19.86 14.86 27.73
C ILE A 245 -21.23 15.47 28.05
N THR A 246 -22.32 14.84 27.61
CA THR A 246 -23.69 15.31 27.85
C THR A 246 -24.31 14.78 29.16
N GLY A 247 -23.61 13.92 29.90
CA GLY A 247 -24.15 13.28 31.11
C GLY A 247 -25.26 12.26 30.83
N ILE A 248 -25.44 11.83 29.59
CA ILE A 248 -26.45 10.88 29.15
C ILE A 248 -25.94 9.45 29.32
N LYS A 249 -26.80 8.53 29.77
CA LYS A 249 -26.47 7.10 29.80
C LYS A 249 -26.49 6.55 28.35
N PRO A 250 -25.39 6.01 27.81
CA PRO A 250 -25.37 5.46 26.46
C PRO A 250 -26.31 4.26 26.30
N GLY A 251 -26.93 4.15 25.13
CA GLY A 251 -27.61 2.92 24.70
C GLY A 251 -26.60 1.81 24.34
N PRO A 252 -27.05 0.55 24.15
CA PRO A 252 -26.18 -0.54 23.70
C PRO A 252 -25.51 -0.20 22.36
N ASN A 253 -24.18 -0.27 22.33
CA ASN A 253 -23.35 0.06 21.18
C ASN A 253 -22.04 -0.75 21.20
N ASN A 254 -21.26 -0.71 20.12
CA ASN A 254 -20.02 -1.49 19.99
C ASN A 254 -18.77 -0.81 20.58
N GLY A 255 -18.83 0.49 20.89
CA GLY A 255 -17.72 1.22 21.49
C GLY A 255 -17.44 0.77 22.93
N THR A 256 -16.19 0.92 23.34
CA THR A 256 -15.68 0.54 24.67
C THR A 256 -15.66 1.75 25.61
N LEU A 257 -16.62 1.78 26.54
CA LEU A 257 -16.65 2.76 27.63
C LEU A 257 -15.28 2.86 28.32
N GLY A 258 -14.73 4.08 28.43
CA GLY A 258 -13.41 4.31 29.00
C GLY A 258 -12.29 4.60 28.00
N ALA A 259 -12.45 4.22 26.72
CA ALA A 259 -11.38 4.31 25.73
C ALA A 259 -10.93 5.76 25.46
N LEU A 260 -11.86 6.70 25.42
CA LEU A 260 -11.59 8.13 25.17
C LEU A 260 -11.55 8.99 26.45
N ASN A 261 -11.59 8.39 27.64
CA ASN A 261 -11.57 9.14 28.91
C ASN A 261 -10.25 9.92 29.10
N HIS A 262 -9.18 9.52 28.40
CA HIS A 262 -7.89 10.19 28.42
C HIS A 262 -7.88 11.58 27.75
N ILE A 263 -8.85 11.93 26.89
CA ILE A 263 -8.98 13.29 26.33
C ILE A 263 -9.88 14.23 27.15
N LEU A 264 -10.61 13.71 28.14
CA LEU A 264 -11.52 14.49 28.97
C LEU A 264 -10.82 15.10 30.19
N ASN A 265 -11.24 16.31 30.58
CA ASN A 265 -10.76 16.98 31.80
C ASN A 265 -11.31 16.32 33.08
N GLN A 266 -12.54 15.83 33.03
CA GLN A 266 -13.25 15.18 34.15
C GLN A 266 -14.00 13.94 33.66
N PRO A 267 -13.30 12.84 33.37
CA PRO A 267 -13.94 11.59 32.93
C PRO A 267 -14.70 10.89 34.07
N ASN A 268 -15.74 10.15 33.70
CA ASN A 268 -16.44 9.26 34.61
C ASN A 268 -15.58 8.05 35.02
N THR A 269 -15.75 7.59 36.26
CA THR A 269 -15.07 6.38 36.76
C THR A 269 -15.61 5.11 36.10
N ILE A 270 -14.71 4.34 35.49
CA ILE A 270 -15.02 3.04 34.88
C ILE A 270 -15.13 1.95 35.97
N PRO A 271 -16.20 1.15 36.01
CA PRO A 271 -16.34 0.05 36.97
C PRO A 271 -15.27 -1.03 36.77
N GLN A 272 -14.58 -1.39 37.86
CA GLN A 272 -13.61 -2.50 37.90
C GLN A 272 -14.33 -3.87 37.82
N VAL A 273 -13.88 -4.73 36.91
CA VAL A 273 -14.41 -6.10 36.76
C VAL A 273 -13.66 -7.06 37.69
N LYS A 274 -14.32 -7.54 38.74
CA LYS A 274 -13.72 -8.47 39.71
C LYS A 274 -13.85 -9.92 39.24
N ALA A 275 -12.74 -10.65 39.22
CA ALA A 275 -12.72 -12.07 38.89
C ALA A 275 -13.36 -12.93 40.00
N ASN A 276 -14.42 -13.68 39.66
CA ASN A 276 -14.89 -14.80 40.47
C ASN A 276 -13.97 -16.01 40.25
N GLN A 277 -12.80 -16.01 40.91
CA GLN A 277 -11.80 -17.05 40.74
C GLN A 277 -12.23 -18.38 41.40
N THR A 278 -12.30 -19.45 40.61
CA THR A 278 -12.31 -20.83 41.14
C THR A 278 -10.98 -21.48 40.81
N LYS A 279 -9.98 -21.30 41.68
CA LYS A 279 -8.69 -22.00 41.54
C LYS A 279 -8.95 -23.50 41.61
N SER A 280 -8.58 -24.22 40.55
CA SER A 280 -8.65 -25.67 40.56
C SER A 280 -7.63 -26.23 41.53
N ASN A 281 -8.03 -27.22 42.34
CA ASN A 281 -7.04 -28.10 42.95
C ASN A 281 -6.21 -28.77 41.84
N ILE A 282 -4.93 -29.02 42.12
CA ILE A 282 -4.01 -29.61 41.17
C ILE A 282 -4.23 -31.13 41.19
N THR A 283 -5.04 -31.62 40.25
CA THR A 283 -5.05 -33.03 39.88
C THR A 283 -3.68 -33.41 39.34
N THR A 284 -3.10 -34.51 39.82
CA THR A 284 -1.82 -35.04 39.35
C THR A 284 -1.94 -35.42 37.87
N PRO A 285 -1.19 -34.79 36.95
CA PRO A 285 -1.33 -35.06 35.52
C PRO A 285 -0.99 -36.51 35.15
N ILE A 286 -1.86 -37.15 34.35
CA ILE A 286 -1.76 -38.57 33.97
C ILE A 286 -1.27 -38.68 32.52
N PRO A 287 -0.22 -39.45 32.21
CA PRO A 287 0.21 -39.70 30.82
C PRO A 287 -0.91 -40.28 29.95
N LEU A 288 -1.10 -39.72 28.75
CA LEU A 288 -2.07 -40.19 27.76
C LEU A 288 -1.40 -40.85 26.56
N CYS A 289 -0.59 -40.10 25.81
CA CYS A 289 0.05 -40.58 24.58
C CYS A 289 1.43 -39.95 24.37
N GLY A 290 2.32 -40.70 23.73
CA GLY A 290 3.68 -40.27 23.34
C GLY A 290 4.73 -40.14 24.46
N CYS A 291 4.32 -40.21 25.73
CA CYS A 291 5.23 -40.01 26.89
C CYS A 291 6.28 -41.11 27.14
N GLY A 292 6.12 -42.30 26.54
CA GLY A 292 7.01 -43.44 26.77
C GLY A 292 7.09 -43.87 28.25
N SER A 293 8.19 -44.51 28.65
CA SER A 293 8.42 -44.99 30.02
C SER A 293 9.00 -43.92 30.97
N LYS A 294 8.85 -42.62 30.66
CA LYS A 294 9.50 -41.54 31.42
C LYS A 294 8.72 -41.21 32.70
N ASN A 295 9.43 -41.15 33.83
CA ASN A 295 8.91 -40.49 35.03
C ASN A 295 8.84 -38.98 34.77
N LEU A 296 7.63 -38.45 34.62
CA LEU A 296 7.41 -37.02 34.50
C LEU A 296 7.62 -36.36 35.87
N ASN A 297 8.78 -35.73 36.06
CA ASN A 297 9.02 -34.82 37.18
C ASN A 297 8.23 -33.52 36.98
N LEU A 298 6.91 -33.60 37.19
CA LEU A 298 6.00 -32.46 37.19
C LEU A 298 6.29 -31.64 38.46
N PRO A 299 6.88 -30.43 38.34
CA PRO A 299 7.45 -29.74 39.49
C PRO A 299 6.37 -29.17 40.43
N ASP A 300 6.73 -29.13 41.71
CA ASP A 300 5.81 -28.81 42.81
C ASP A 300 5.42 -27.31 42.87
N THR A 301 4.22 -27.03 42.37
CA THR A 301 3.15 -26.17 42.92
C THR A 301 3.47 -24.84 43.66
N SER A 302 4.48 -24.07 43.27
CA SER A 302 4.49 -22.60 43.54
C SER A 302 5.04 -21.73 42.39
N PRO A 303 4.48 -21.82 41.17
CA PRO A 303 4.76 -20.85 40.11
C PRO A 303 4.26 -19.44 40.49
N ASP A 304 5.07 -18.43 40.19
CA ASP A 304 4.73 -17.02 40.40
C ASP A 304 3.62 -16.59 39.43
N SER A 305 2.38 -16.55 39.94
CA SER A 305 1.22 -16.15 39.16
C SER A 305 1.30 -14.71 38.65
N ALA A 306 1.98 -13.81 39.38
CA ALA A 306 2.12 -12.42 38.96
C ALA A 306 3.06 -12.26 37.76
N ARG A 307 4.05 -13.16 37.62
CA ARG A 307 4.93 -13.20 36.44
C ARG A 307 4.22 -13.70 35.18
N ILE A 308 3.38 -14.74 35.31
CA ILE A 308 2.71 -15.37 34.15
C ILE A 308 1.43 -14.62 33.75
N LEU A 309 0.72 -14.07 34.73
CA LEU A 309 -0.52 -13.32 34.54
C LEU A 309 -0.37 -11.88 35.08
N PRO A 310 0.51 -11.05 34.48
CA PRO A 310 0.83 -9.72 35.01
C PRO A 310 -0.37 -8.78 35.09
N PHE A 311 -1.38 -8.98 34.25
CA PHE A 311 -2.60 -8.16 34.16
C PHE A 311 -3.86 -8.89 34.67
N GLY A 312 -3.69 -9.87 35.57
CA GLY A 312 -4.77 -10.65 36.16
C GLY A 312 -5.18 -11.89 35.37
N VAL A 313 -6.10 -12.65 35.95
CA VAL A 313 -6.72 -13.82 35.30
C VAL A 313 -7.79 -13.33 34.31
N PRO A 314 -7.78 -13.76 33.03
CA PRO A 314 -8.86 -13.43 32.09
C PRO A 314 -10.21 -13.98 32.57
N VAL A 315 -11.24 -13.13 32.55
CA VAL A 315 -12.56 -13.40 33.16
C VAL A 315 -13.60 -13.72 32.08
N SER A 316 -14.33 -14.83 32.21
CA SER A 316 -15.40 -15.17 31.27
C SER A 316 -16.73 -14.49 31.62
N SER A 317 -17.46 -14.02 30.61
CA SER A 317 -18.88 -13.67 30.71
C SER A 317 -19.81 -14.91 30.66
N HIS A 318 -19.28 -16.08 30.29
CA HIS A 318 -20.02 -17.33 30.14
C HIS A 318 -19.40 -18.47 30.96
N GLY A 319 -20.07 -18.85 32.06
CA GLY A 319 -19.67 -19.98 32.90
C GLY A 319 -18.41 -19.73 33.74
N THR A 320 -18.03 -20.73 34.52
CA THR A 320 -16.81 -20.69 35.36
C THR A 320 -15.63 -21.27 34.60
N LEU A 321 -14.55 -20.50 34.46
CA LEU A 321 -13.27 -21.02 33.99
C LEU A 321 -12.44 -21.53 35.18
N TYR A 322 -11.94 -22.76 35.06
CA TYR A 322 -10.91 -23.30 35.92
C TYR A 322 -9.54 -22.86 35.41
N THR A 323 -8.69 -22.36 36.30
CA THR A 323 -7.30 -22.00 35.96
C THR A 323 -6.33 -23.09 36.43
N LYS A 324 -5.42 -23.52 35.55
CA LYS A 324 -4.23 -24.33 35.88
C LYS A 324 -2.99 -23.47 35.70
N LEU A 325 -2.02 -23.64 36.58
CA LEU A 325 -0.79 -22.85 36.61
C LEU A 325 0.41 -23.77 36.73
N TYR A 326 1.31 -23.65 35.75
CA TYR A 326 2.56 -24.37 35.62
C TYR A 326 3.73 -23.37 35.60
N LYS A 327 4.97 -23.86 35.52
CA LYS A 327 6.19 -23.04 35.70
C LYS A 327 6.26 -21.77 34.83
N ASP A 328 5.91 -21.89 33.54
CA ASP A 328 5.99 -20.80 32.56
C ASP A 328 4.70 -20.72 31.69
N LEU A 329 3.61 -21.37 32.14
CA LEU A 329 2.32 -21.51 31.44
C LEU A 329 1.15 -21.42 32.43
N ALA A 330 0.16 -20.59 32.12
CA ALA A 330 -1.16 -20.60 32.72
C ALA A 330 -2.19 -20.98 31.66
N SER A 331 -3.25 -21.71 32.02
CA SER A 331 -4.35 -22.03 31.11
C SER A 331 -5.70 -21.90 31.81
N GLY A 332 -6.70 -21.39 31.08
CA GLY A 332 -8.09 -21.32 31.49
C GLY A 332 -8.96 -22.19 30.61
N TYR A 333 -9.77 -23.05 31.23
CA TYR A 333 -10.65 -23.99 30.54
C TYR A 333 -12.00 -24.12 31.28
N ASN A 334 -13.06 -24.52 30.57
CA ASN A 334 -14.26 -25.09 31.19
C ASN A 334 -14.47 -26.53 30.71
N ASP A 335 -15.04 -27.38 31.56
CA ASP A 335 -15.32 -28.79 31.31
C ASP A 335 -14.17 -29.58 30.64
N LYS A 336 -14.15 -29.59 29.31
CA LYS A 336 -13.20 -30.28 28.43
C LYS A 336 -12.55 -29.36 27.37
N ARG A 337 -12.72 -28.04 27.43
CA ARG A 337 -12.33 -27.08 26.37
C ARG A 337 -11.44 -25.93 26.89
N PRO A 338 -10.28 -25.66 26.28
CA PRO A 338 -9.48 -24.48 26.59
C PRO A 338 -10.11 -23.21 26.03
N PHE A 339 -9.93 -22.10 26.75
CA PHE A 339 -10.36 -20.75 26.37
C PHE A 339 -9.16 -19.82 26.15
N TRP A 340 -8.12 -19.98 26.98
CA TRP A 340 -6.89 -19.21 26.87
C TRP A 340 -5.70 -20.00 27.45
N ALA A 341 -4.51 -19.73 26.93
CA ALA A 341 -3.23 -20.14 27.46
C ALA A 341 -2.26 -18.96 27.41
N THR A 342 -1.72 -18.57 28.56
CA THR A 342 -0.75 -17.47 28.70
C THR A 342 0.62 -18.02 29.06
N VAL A 343 1.65 -17.60 28.33
CA VAL A 343 3.05 -17.97 28.57
C VAL A 343 3.95 -16.74 28.68
N THR A 344 4.95 -16.82 29.55
CA THR A 344 6.08 -15.89 29.58
C THR A 344 7.26 -16.58 28.91
N ILE A 345 7.66 -16.14 27.72
CA ILE A 345 8.75 -16.80 26.98
C ILE A 345 10.09 -16.53 27.70
N PRO A 346 10.82 -17.55 28.19
CA PRO A 346 12.11 -17.32 28.86
C PRO A 346 13.17 -16.78 27.90
N GLN A 347 14.02 -15.85 28.34
CA GLN A 347 15.13 -15.34 27.51
C GLN A 347 16.16 -16.44 27.15
N SER A 348 16.36 -17.43 28.02
CA SER A 348 17.32 -18.51 27.83
C SER A 348 16.66 -19.85 27.48
N GLN A 349 16.32 -20.05 26.21
CA GLN A 349 16.16 -21.38 25.62
C GLN A 349 16.84 -21.46 24.27
N GLY A 350 17.70 -22.46 24.09
CA GLY A 350 18.20 -22.83 22.77
C GLY A 350 17.11 -23.49 21.92
N ASP A 351 17.45 -23.75 20.66
CA ASP A 351 16.60 -24.47 19.72
C ASP A 351 16.48 -25.95 20.09
N LEU A 352 15.61 -26.24 21.06
CA LEU A 352 15.13 -27.57 21.33
C LEU A 352 14.17 -28.00 20.22
N ASN A 353 14.77 -28.48 19.12
CA ASN A 353 14.13 -29.37 18.14
C ASN A 353 13.79 -30.73 18.79
N SER A 354 12.94 -30.68 19.82
CA SER A 354 12.40 -31.86 20.47
C SER A 354 11.28 -32.43 19.62
N THR A 355 11.58 -33.49 18.89
CA THR A 355 10.57 -34.34 18.24
C THR A 355 9.78 -35.20 19.24
N GLU A 356 10.12 -35.14 20.53
CA GLU A 356 9.35 -35.79 21.59
C GLU A 356 8.04 -35.04 21.86
N VAL A 357 6.94 -35.79 21.84
CA VAL A 357 5.59 -35.28 22.10
C VAL A 357 4.98 -36.13 23.21
N CYS A 358 4.68 -35.54 24.36
CA CYS A 358 4.06 -36.21 25.49
C CYS A 358 2.83 -35.43 25.93
N TYR A 359 1.64 -36.01 25.79
CA TYR A 359 0.40 -35.40 26.26
C TYR A 359 -0.05 -36.01 27.59
N VAL A 360 -0.49 -35.16 28.51
CA VAL A 360 -1.00 -35.55 29.84
C VAL A 360 -2.41 -35.00 30.08
N ASN A 361 -3.23 -35.79 30.77
CA ASN A 361 -4.53 -35.38 31.27
C ASN A 361 -4.37 -34.66 32.61
N ASP A 362 -4.67 -33.37 32.63
CA ASP A 362 -4.71 -32.53 33.84
C ASP A 362 -6.11 -31.98 34.14
N LEU A 363 -7.12 -32.36 33.32
CA LEU A 363 -8.51 -31.97 33.48
C LEU A 363 -9.12 -32.64 34.73
N ASN A 364 -10.07 -31.97 35.38
CA ASN A 364 -10.66 -32.48 36.62
C ASN A 364 -11.65 -33.64 36.40
N ASN A 365 -12.35 -33.66 35.24
CA ASN A 365 -13.43 -34.61 34.91
C ASN A 365 -13.32 -35.09 33.43
N GLY A 366 -12.11 -35.31 32.92
CA GLY A 366 -11.87 -35.54 31.49
C GLY A 366 -11.64 -37.00 31.08
N GLU A 367 -12.62 -37.66 30.48
CA GLU A 367 -12.44 -38.88 29.66
C GLU A 367 -12.06 -38.53 28.21
N LEU A 368 -11.06 -37.66 27.99
CA LEU A 368 -10.56 -37.36 26.64
C LEU A 368 -9.26 -38.12 26.35
N THR A 369 -9.17 -38.63 25.13
CA THR A 369 -7.99 -39.30 24.58
C THR A 369 -7.31 -38.39 23.54
N CYS A 370 -6.11 -38.75 23.10
CA CYS A 370 -5.45 -38.02 22.02
C CYS A 370 -6.16 -38.17 20.66
N ASP A 371 -6.84 -39.29 20.43
CA ASP A 371 -7.53 -39.57 19.16
C ASP A 371 -8.82 -38.73 19.00
N ASP A 372 -9.42 -38.26 20.09
CA ASP A 372 -10.60 -37.37 20.06
C ASP A 372 -10.33 -36.03 19.34
N TYR A 373 -9.07 -35.63 19.26
CA TYR A 373 -8.55 -34.40 18.62
C TYR A 373 -8.00 -34.64 17.20
N VAL A 374 -8.01 -35.88 16.70
CA VAL A 374 -7.40 -36.24 15.41
C VAL A 374 -8.48 -36.68 14.43
N ASN A 375 -8.40 -36.17 13.19
CA ASN A 375 -9.16 -36.69 12.05
C ASN A 375 -8.25 -36.72 10.82
N ARG A 376 -7.86 -37.93 10.40
CA ARG A 376 -6.91 -38.11 9.29
C ARG A 376 -7.51 -37.75 7.93
N ASP A 377 -8.79 -37.98 7.73
CA ASP A 377 -9.48 -37.69 6.45
C ASP A 377 -9.64 -36.18 6.21
N ARG A 378 -9.67 -35.39 7.30
CA ARG A 378 -9.77 -33.92 7.30
C ARG A 378 -8.42 -33.23 7.49
N ASN A 379 -7.30 -33.97 7.58
CA ASN A 379 -5.97 -33.47 7.96
C ASN A 379 -5.99 -32.61 9.24
N ILE A 380 -6.63 -33.11 10.29
CA ILE A 380 -6.70 -32.48 11.62
C ILE A 380 -5.84 -33.29 12.60
N SER A 381 -4.93 -32.62 13.30
CA SER A 381 -4.10 -33.22 14.35
C SER A 381 -4.14 -32.44 15.66
N LEU A 382 -3.84 -33.15 16.74
CA LEU A 382 -3.70 -32.57 18.08
C LEU A 382 -2.50 -31.61 18.15
N GLN A 383 -2.69 -30.48 18.82
CA GLN A 383 -1.68 -29.49 19.17
C GLN A 383 -2.04 -28.84 20.53
N THR A 384 -1.08 -28.22 21.21
CA THR A 384 -1.35 -27.31 22.34
C THR A 384 -1.26 -25.85 21.91
N LEU A 385 -2.06 -25.00 22.56
CA LEU A 385 -2.06 -23.55 22.33
C LEU A 385 -0.65 -22.93 22.43
N TYR A 386 0.20 -23.46 23.31
CA TYR A 386 1.65 -23.24 23.25
C TYR A 386 2.34 -24.49 22.66
N PRO A 387 3.00 -24.41 21.49
CA PRO A 387 3.53 -25.57 20.78
C PRO A 387 4.94 -25.99 21.26
N ARG A 388 5.17 -26.00 22.58
CA ARG A 388 6.39 -26.52 23.22
C ARG A 388 6.07 -27.18 24.56
N LEU A 389 6.81 -28.25 24.88
CA LEU A 389 6.71 -28.94 26.16
C LEU A 389 6.99 -27.99 27.33
N VAL A 390 6.09 -27.99 28.32
CA VAL A 390 6.29 -27.31 29.62
C VAL A 390 6.53 -28.38 30.67
N ALA A 391 7.67 -28.32 31.35
CA ALA A 391 8.14 -29.39 32.26
C ALA A 391 8.16 -30.81 31.62
N GLY A 392 8.38 -30.89 30.30
CA GLY A 392 8.46 -32.16 29.57
C GLY A 392 7.12 -32.73 29.10
N ALA A 393 6.01 -32.01 29.26
CA ALA A 393 4.67 -32.44 28.84
C ALA A 393 3.87 -31.32 28.16
N ASN A 394 2.83 -31.73 27.44
CA ASN A 394 1.75 -30.91 26.87
C ASN A 394 0.44 -31.24 27.62
N PHE A 395 -0.28 -30.23 28.08
CA PHE A 395 -1.43 -30.38 29.00
C PHE A 395 -2.77 -30.30 28.26
N LEU A 396 -3.71 -31.22 28.55
CA LEU A 396 -5.05 -31.22 27.95
C LEU A 396 -5.85 -29.94 28.24
N SER A 397 -5.60 -29.24 29.35
CA SER A 397 -6.17 -27.89 29.61
C SER A 397 -5.77 -26.82 28.57
N SER A 398 -4.87 -27.15 27.64
CA SER A 398 -4.43 -26.30 26.53
C SER A 398 -4.49 -27.01 25.16
N ALA A 399 -5.06 -28.22 25.10
CA ALA A 399 -5.12 -29.04 23.90
C ALA A 399 -6.25 -28.61 22.95
N VAL A 400 -5.91 -28.49 21.66
CA VAL A 400 -6.80 -28.03 20.59
C VAL A 400 -6.59 -28.85 19.32
N PRO A 401 -7.64 -29.13 18.54
CA PRO A 401 -7.49 -29.71 17.21
C PRO A 401 -7.09 -28.62 16.20
N MET A 402 -6.09 -28.90 15.37
CA MET A 402 -5.67 -27.98 14.30
C MET A 402 -5.60 -28.68 12.94
N PHE A 403 -6.03 -27.99 11.89
CA PHE A 403 -5.70 -28.34 10.51
C PHE A 403 -4.19 -28.34 10.32
N ASP A 404 -3.64 -29.39 9.72
CA ASP A 404 -2.19 -29.59 9.60
C ASP A 404 -1.50 -28.45 8.83
N GLY A 405 -2.16 -27.90 7.80
CA GLY A 405 -1.65 -26.76 7.05
C GLY A 405 -1.73 -25.42 7.79
N PHE A 406 -2.67 -25.26 8.73
CA PHE A 406 -2.66 -24.12 9.66
C PHE A 406 -1.52 -24.25 10.67
N LYS A 407 -1.42 -25.43 11.28
CA LYS A 407 -0.45 -25.81 12.32
C LYS A 407 0.99 -25.64 11.86
N HIS A 408 1.34 -26.16 10.69
CA HIS A 408 2.69 -26.10 10.11
C HIS A 408 2.91 -24.91 9.17
N GLY A 409 1.88 -24.09 8.95
CA GLY A 409 1.94 -22.85 8.19
C GLY A 409 1.98 -21.64 9.11
N ILE A 410 0.87 -20.90 9.13
CA ILE A 410 0.80 -19.60 9.80
C ILE A 410 0.98 -19.69 11.33
N TRP A 411 0.53 -20.78 11.97
CA TRP A 411 0.65 -20.94 13.42
C TRP A 411 2.10 -21.12 13.87
N GLU A 412 2.87 -21.93 13.16
CA GLU A 412 4.30 -22.10 13.42
C GLU A 412 5.07 -20.79 13.14
N TYR A 413 4.69 -20.05 12.09
CA TYR A 413 5.28 -18.76 11.73
C TYR A 413 5.01 -17.68 12.78
N ILE A 414 3.78 -17.49 13.27
CA ILE A 414 3.48 -16.47 14.28
C ILE A 414 4.16 -16.80 15.63
N TRP A 415 4.29 -18.08 15.98
CA TRP A 415 5.08 -18.49 17.15
C TRP A 415 6.59 -18.29 16.96
N GLN A 416 7.12 -18.37 15.73
CA GLN A 416 8.50 -17.95 15.43
C GLN A 416 8.67 -16.45 15.62
N LEU A 417 7.77 -15.64 15.05
CA LEU A 417 7.77 -14.19 15.22
C LEU A 417 7.69 -13.78 16.70
N ALA A 418 6.86 -14.45 17.50
CA ALA A 418 6.79 -14.24 18.96
C ALA A 418 8.12 -14.58 19.68
N ARG A 419 8.85 -15.63 19.25
CA ARG A 419 10.19 -15.92 19.78
C ARG A 419 11.18 -14.82 19.45
N ASP A 420 11.16 -14.32 18.21
CA ASP A 420 12.11 -13.29 17.77
C ASP A 420 11.80 -11.91 18.38
N TYR A 421 10.52 -11.58 18.62
CA TYR A 421 10.14 -10.49 19.52
C TYR A 421 10.73 -10.69 20.93
N ASN A 422 10.60 -11.89 21.52
CA ASN A 422 11.13 -12.11 22.86
C ASN A 422 12.67 -12.03 22.92
N LYS A 423 13.39 -12.42 21.86
CA LYS A 423 14.84 -12.20 21.74
C LYS A 423 15.19 -10.70 21.72
N GLY A 424 14.45 -9.91 20.93
CA GLY A 424 14.74 -8.48 20.72
C GLY A 424 14.22 -7.53 21.80
N TYR A 425 13.21 -7.93 22.58
CA TYR A 425 12.55 -7.09 23.60
C TYR A 425 12.65 -7.66 25.02
N GLY A 426 12.67 -8.98 25.18
CA GLY A 426 12.63 -9.65 26.48
C GLY A 426 11.26 -9.59 27.19
N ASN A 427 11.08 -10.50 28.16
CA ASN A 427 10.03 -10.47 29.18
C ASN A 427 8.61 -10.17 28.67
N MET A 428 8.28 -10.76 27.53
CA MET A 428 7.00 -10.63 26.86
C MET A 428 5.97 -11.63 27.38
N SER A 429 4.71 -11.20 27.50
CA SER A 429 3.55 -12.08 27.74
C SER A 429 2.91 -12.43 26.41
N VAL A 430 2.62 -13.71 26.18
CA VAL A 430 1.86 -14.19 25.00
C VAL A 430 0.67 -14.99 25.47
N THR A 431 -0.54 -14.54 25.11
CA THR A 431 -1.81 -15.22 25.37
C THR A 431 -2.40 -15.72 24.06
N THR A 432 -2.80 -16.98 24.00
CA THR A 432 -3.43 -17.60 22.82
C THR A 432 -4.68 -18.36 23.19
N GLY A 433 -5.59 -18.56 22.24
CA GLY A 433 -6.78 -19.39 22.46
C GLY A 433 -7.57 -19.66 21.19
N PRO A 434 -8.52 -20.62 21.24
CA PRO A 434 -9.46 -20.87 20.15
C PRO A 434 -10.58 -19.83 20.14
N ILE A 435 -11.20 -19.64 18.97
CA ILE A 435 -12.43 -18.88 18.77
C ILE A 435 -13.45 -19.78 18.08
N TYR A 436 -14.71 -19.63 18.47
CA TYR A 436 -15.84 -20.37 17.96
C TYR A 436 -16.92 -19.37 17.51
N ASP A 437 -16.95 -19.14 16.20
CA ASP A 437 -17.82 -18.20 15.48
C ASP A 437 -18.21 -18.86 14.15
N TYR A 438 -19.12 -19.84 14.24
CA TYR A 438 -19.68 -20.61 13.13
C TYR A 438 -20.89 -19.92 12.51
N ASN A 439 -21.60 -19.11 13.29
CA ASN A 439 -22.72 -18.31 12.81
C ASN A 439 -22.27 -17.04 12.06
N GLY A 440 -21.00 -16.64 12.21
CA GLY A 440 -20.41 -15.46 11.58
C GLY A 440 -20.88 -14.15 12.22
N ASP A 441 -21.37 -14.20 13.46
CA ASP A 441 -22.08 -13.09 14.10
C ASP A 441 -21.15 -12.06 14.76
N GLY A 442 -19.87 -12.41 14.95
CA GLY A 442 -18.85 -11.58 15.60
C GLY A 442 -18.73 -11.78 17.13
N SER A 443 -19.45 -12.76 17.68
CA SER A 443 -19.55 -13.06 19.11
C SER A 443 -19.21 -14.53 19.40
N VAL A 444 -19.17 -14.91 20.68
CA VAL A 444 -18.88 -16.29 21.10
C VAL A 444 -20.08 -17.23 20.93
N ASP A 445 -19.89 -18.33 20.18
CA ASP A 445 -20.85 -19.43 20.15
C ASP A 445 -20.85 -20.23 21.46
N VAL A 446 -22.04 -20.53 21.97
CA VAL A 446 -22.25 -21.36 23.19
C VAL A 446 -22.94 -22.70 22.93
N LEU A 447 -23.45 -22.92 21.71
CA LEU A 447 -24.10 -24.17 21.27
C LEU A 447 -23.39 -24.70 20.01
N PHE A 448 -23.29 -26.02 19.90
CA PHE A 448 -22.53 -26.69 18.84
C PHE A 448 -23.26 -27.94 18.37
N ASP A 449 -23.33 -28.12 17.05
CA ASP A 449 -23.86 -29.31 16.39
C ASP A 449 -22.75 -30.33 16.12
N SER A 450 -23.13 -31.56 15.78
CA SER A 450 -22.19 -32.64 15.45
C SER A 450 -21.29 -32.34 14.24
N GLN A 451 -21.65 -31.36 13.39
CA GLN A 451 -20.82 -30.89 12.28
C GLN A 451 -19.65 -30.00 12.73
N ASN A 452 -19.75 -29.37 13.91
CA ASN A 452 -18.69 -28.53 14.48
C ASN A 452 -17.61 -29.35 15.22
N THR A 453 -17.81 -30.66 15.37
CA THR A 453 -16.85 -31.55 16.05
C THR A 453 -15.70 -31.99 15.13
N VAL A 454 -14.60 -32.48 15.72
CA VAL A 454 -13.48 -33.09 14.97
C VAL A 454 -13.93 -34.38 14.27
N ASN A 455 -14.68 -35.22 14.99
CA ASN A 455 -15.23 -36.50 14.55
C ASN A 455 -16.68 -36.59 15.02
N SER A 456 -17.58 -37.20 14.23
CA SER A 456 -19.03 -37.27 14.53
C SER A 456 -19.39 -37.88 15.90
N ASN A 457 -18.47 -38.64 16.51
CA ASN A 457 -18.62 -39.27 17.83
C ASN A 457 -17.79 -38.58 18.94
N SER A 458 -17.00 -37.56 18.61
CA SER A 458 -16.15 -36.81 19.54
C SER A 458 -16.90 -35.65 20.18
N THR A 459 -16.50 -35.27 21.39
CA THR A 459 -16.98 -34.05 22.08
C THR A 459 -16.05 -32.84 21.89
N VAL A 460 -14.95 -33.02 21.14
CA VAL A 460 -14.00 -31.94 20.84
C VAL A 460 -14.53 -31.11 19.67
N ILE A 461 -14.78 -29.82 19.93
CA ILE A 461 -15.20 -28.84 18.93
C ILE A 461 -13.96 -28.31 18.18
N LEU A 462 -14.05 -28.24 16.86
CA LEU A 462 -13.04 -27.64 16.00
C LEU A 462 -13.14 -26.10 16.08
N PRO A 463 -12.07 -25.35 16.39
CA PRO A 463 -12.11 -23.89 16.37
C PRO A 463 -12.33 -23.36 14.95
N THR A 464 -13.03 -22.22 14.82
CA THR A 464 -13.15 -21.52 13.53
C THR A 464 -11.97 -20.57 13.30
N HIS A 465 -11.41 -20.03 14.38
CA HIS A 465 -10.24 -19.14 14.37
C HIS A 465 -9.34 -19.44 15.58
N PHE A 466 -8.12 -18.93 15.56
CA PHE A 466 -7.26 -18.82 16.74
C PHE A 466 -6.80 -17.39 16.93
N TYR A 467 -6.69 -16.94 18.18
CA TYR A 467 -6.13 -15.63 18.50
C TYR A 467 -4.74 -15.74 19.14
N MET A 468 -3.98 -14.66 19.00
CA MET A 468 -2.76 -14.40 19.77
C MET A 468 -2.75 -12.94 20.20
N ILE A 469 -2.46 -12.69 21.47
CA ILE A 469 -2.20 -11.38 22.08
C ILE A 469 -0.77 -11.42 22.61
N LEU A 470 0.06 -10.48 22.18
CA LEU A 470 1.41 -10.28 22.68
C LEU A 470 1.48 -8.93 23.37
N MET A 471 2.07 -8.89 24.55
CA MET A 471 2.22 -7.67 25.34
C MET A 471 3.65 -7.53 25.84
N LYS A 472 4.19 -6.32 25.75
CA LYS A 472 5.50 -5.97 26.29
C LYS A 472 5.49 -4.55 26.85
N CYS A 473 6.43 -4.24 27.72
CA CYS A 473 6.73 -2.86 28.07
C CYS A 473 7.37 -2.15 26.88
N LYS A 474 7.08 -0.86 26.71
CA LYS A 474 7.73 -0.02 25.71
C LYS A 474 9.17 0.29 26.11
N ASP A 475 9.39 0.54 27.40
CA ASP A 475 10.70 0.54 28.05
C ASP A 475 11.20 -0.90 28.24
N LYS A 476 12.26 -1.27 27.51
CA LYS A 476 12.86 -2.63 27.57
C LYS A 476 13.54 -2.95 28.92
N THR A 477 13.73 -1.97 29.80
CA THR A 477 14.33 -2.19 31.13
C THR A 477 13.31 -2.65 32.18
N GLN A 478 12.01 -2.57 31.88
CA GLN A 478 10.93 -2.93 32.80
C GLN A 478 10.33 -4.30 32.46
N ASN A 479 9.83 -4.98 33.51
CA ASN A 479 9.07 -6.21 33.39
C ASN A 479 7.57 -5.91 33.45
N LEU A 480 6.75 -6.80 32.90
CA LEU A 480 5.30 -6.74 33.09
C LEU A 480 4.93 -7.17 34.53
N PRO A 481 3.95 -6.52 35.19
CA PRO A 481 3.31 -5.27 34.80
C PRO A 481 4.25 -4.07 35.03
N CYS A 482 4.28 -3.12 34.10
CA CYS A 482 5.18 -1.94 34.13
C CYS A 482 4.44 -0.63 34.43
N ASN A 483 5.19 0.36 34.92
CA ASN A 483 4.67 1.66 35.37
C ASN A 483 4.51 2.69 34.23
N GLY A 484 4.57 2.27 32.97
CA GLY A 484 4.56 3.15 31.80
C GLY A 484 3.85 2.52 30.60
N ASP A 485 4.13 3.04 29.41
CA ASP A 485 3.52 2.57 28.16
C ASP A 485 3.72 1.05 27.95
N ILE A 486 2.59 0.38 27.67
CA ILE A 486 2.53 -1.01 27.24
C ILE A 486 2.27 -1.01 25.73
N ASP A 487 3.05 -1.80 24.99
CA ASP A 487 2.78 -2.08 23.58
C ASP A 487 2.05 -3.42 23.45
N VAL A 488 1.10 -3.48 22.51
CA VAL A 488 0.28 -4.66 22.20
C VAL A 488 0.42 -5.02 20.72
N GLN A 489 0.42 -6.32 20.43
CA GLN A 489 0.15 -6.91 19.11
C GLN A 489 -0.96 -7.96 19.30
N SER A 490 -1.92 -8.01 18.38
CA SER A 490 -3.05 -8.93 18.49
C SER A 490 -3.59 -9.31 17.11
N TYR A 491 -3.94 -10.59 16.97
CA TYR A 491 -4.34 -11.21 15.71
C TYR A 491 -5.50 -12.17 15.92
N ILE A 492 -6.36 -12.31 14.92
CA ILE A 492 -7.40 -13.36 14.84
C ILE A 492 -7.22 -14.06 13.50
N LEU A 493 -6.70 -15.29 13.53
CA LEU A 493 -6.32 -16.04 12.34
C LEU A 493 -7.42 -17.05 11.97
N PRO A 494 -8.01 -16.97 10.76
CA PRO A 494 -8.89 -18.01 10.22
C PRO A 494 -8.25 -19.40 10.25
N HIS A 495 -8.96 -20.37 10.82
CA HIS A 495 -8.48 -21.73 10.98
C HIS A 495 -8.76 -22.55 9.71
N VAL A 496 -7.89 -22.38 8.71
CA VAL A 496 -8.04 -22.96 7.36
C VAL A 496 -6.81 -23.76 6.94
N GLN A 497 -6.99 -24.74 6.04
CA GLN A 497 -5.92 -25.63 5.57
C GLN A 497 -4.79 -24.91 4.81
N SER A 498 -5.06 -23.76 4.20
CA SER A 498 -4.09 -22.99 3.41
C SER A 498 -4.40 -21.49 3.47
N VAL A 499 -3.36 -20.66 3.47
CA VAL A 499 -3.50 -19.19 3.43
C VAL A 499 -4.24 -18.76 2.15
N PRO A 500 -5.38 -18.05 2.25
CA PRO A 500 -6.12 -17.55 1.08
C PRO A 500 -5.37 -16.42 0.37
N ASN A 501 -5.83 -16.08 -0.84
CA ASN A 501 -5.32 -14.96 -1.66
C ASN A 501 -3.82 -15.03 -2.03
N CYS A 502 -3.16 -16.17 -1.82
CA CYS A 502 -1.74 -16.40 -2.12
C CYS A 502 -0.79 -15.40 -1.44
N LEU A 503 -1.22 -14.88 -0.29
CA LEU A 503 -0.48 -13.89 0.50
C LEU A 503 0.74 -14.54 1.16
N TYR A 504 1.83 -13.78 1.27
CA TYR A 504 2.96 -14.17 2.12
C TYR A 504 2.56 -14.08 3.60
N ASN A 505 3.14 -14.92 4.46
CA ASN A 505 2.76 -14.99 5.89
C ASN A 505 2.69 -13.62 6.59
N LEU A 506 3.64 -12.72 6.32
CA LEU A 506 3.69 -11.38 6.92
C LEU A 506 2.51 -10.49 6.47
N GLU A 507 2.10 -10.61 5.21
CA GLU A 507 0.96 -9.88 4.65
C GLU A 507 -0.36 -10.45 5.18
N TYR A 508 -0.48 -11.78 5.26
CA TYR A 508 -1.62 -12.44 5.87
C TYR A 508 -1.77 -12.11 7.38
N LEU A 509 -0.67 -11.95 8.12
CA LEU A 509 -0.71 -11.44 9.49
C LEU A 509 -1.18 -9.97 9.56
N LYS A 510 -0.76 -9.12 8.62
CA LYS A 510 -1.19 -7.71 8.55
C LYS A 510 -2.68 -7.59 8.24
N ASP A 511 -3.22 -8.40 7.33
CA ASP A 511 -4.66 -8.41 7.04
C ASP A 511 -5.47 -8.79 8.29
N ASN A 512 -4.97 -9.77 9.05
CA ASN A 512 -5.63 -10.38 10.22
C ASN A 512 -5.20 -9.81 11.58
N VAL A 513 -4.65 -8.58 11.62
CA VAL A 513 -4.55 -7.83 12.89
C VAL A 513 -5.95 -7.59 13.44
N ALA A 514 -6.07 -7.61 14.76
CA ALA A 514 -7.33 -7.36 15.46
C ALA A 514 -7.07 -6.60 16.75
N ARG A 515 -8.10 -5.97 17.30
CA ARG A 515 -8.05 -5.38 18.65
C ARG A 515 -8.21 -6.50 19.67
N ILE A 516 -7.70 -6.33 20.89
CA ILE A 516 -8.05 -7.27 21.98
C ILE A 516 -9.58 -7.30 22.16
N ARG A 517 -10.28 -6.16 22.02
CA ARG A 517 -11.75 -6.07 22.10
C ARG A 517 -12.48 -7.01 21.12
N ASP A 518 -11.93 -7.25 19.93
CA ASP A 518 -12.49 -8.18 18.95
C ASP A 518 -12.39 -9.63 19.45
N ILE A 519 -11.24 -9.97 20.04
CA ILE A 519 -11.01 -11.27 20.69
C ILE A 519 -11.98 -11.45 21.87
N GLU A 520 -12.22 -10.40 22.66
CA GLU A 520 -13.16 -10.47 23.80
C GLU A 520 -14.61 -10.73 23.35
N LEU A 521 -15.04 -10.13 22.24
CA LEU A 521 -16.38 -10.39 21.66
C LEU A 521 -16.50 -11.86 21.22
N LEU A 522 -15.53 -12.34 20.45
CA LEU A 522 -15.50 -13.67 19.84
C LEU A 522 -15.20 -14.84 20.82
N THR A 523 -14.77 -14.53 22.06
CA THR A 523 -14.46 -15.54 23.08
C THR A 523 -15.32 -15.43 24.35
N GLY A 524 -15.95 -14.28 24.59
CA GLY A 524 -16.59 -13.98 25.87
C GLY A 524 -15.60 -13.86 27.04
N ILE A 525 -14.31 -13.70 26.76
CA ILE A 525 -13.25 -13.52 27.77
C ILE A 525 -12.92 -12.03 27.83
N GLN A 526 -12.83 -11.44 29.01
CA GLN A 526 -12.27 -10.10 29.21
C GLN A 526 -10.82 -10.19 29.71
N PHE A 527 -9.94 -9.41 29.09
CA PHE A 527 -8.52 -9.30 29.47
C PHE A 527 -8.26 -7.98 30.22
N LEU A 528 -7.03 -7.82 30.75
CA LEU A 528 -6.58 -6.61 31.44
C LEU A 528 -7.45 -6.24 32.67
N THR A 529 -7.73 -7.25 33.49
CA THR A 529 -8.68 -7.19 34.61
C THR A 529 -8.06 -6.75 35.94
N GLU A 530 -6.74 -6.90 36.11
CA GLU A 530 -6.03 -6.53 37.33
C GLU A 530 -4.70 -5.79 37.00
N ASN A 531 -4.12 -5.09 37.99
CA ASN A 531 -2.82 -4.39 37.89
C ASN A 531 -2.69 -3.33 36.77
N ILE A 532 -3.80 -2.73 36.32
CA ILE A 532 -3.80 -1.71 35.29
C ILE A 532 -4.94 -0.68 35.50
N ASP A 533 -4.69 0.58 35.15
CA ASP A 533 -5.74 1.60 35.08
C ASP A 533 -6.82 1.21 34.04
N GLN A 534 -8.09 1.46 34.34
CA GLN A 534 -9.18 0.98 33.49
C GLN A 534 -9.37 1.80 32.22
N SER A 535 -8.98 3.08 32.17
CA SER A 535 -8.98 3.84 30.92
C SER A 535 -7.81 3.41 30.03
N LEU A 536 -6.64 3.15 30.62
CA LEU A 536 -5.52 2.56 29.87
C LEU A 536 -5.88 1.14 29.37
N ALA A 537 -6.52 0.31 30.19
CA ALA A 537 -7.00 -1.01 29.78
C ALA A 537 -8.02 -0.91 28.64
N ALA A 538 -8.98 0.03 28.69
CA ALA A 538 -9.91 0.27 27.61
C ALA A 538 -9.19 0.70 26.30
N GLN A 539 -8.23 1.63 26.38
CA GLN A 539 -7.40 2.05 25.24
C GLN A 539 -6.61 0.89 24.62
N LEU A 540 -5.95 0.07 25.44
CA LEU A 540 -5.21 -1.11 24.97
C LEU A 540 -6.15 -2.18 24.40
N ARG A 541 -7.38 -2.27 24.91
CA ARG A 541 -8.42 -3.17 24.37
C ARG A 541 -8.90 -2.73 22.99
N THR A 542 -9.03 -1.42 22.73
CA THR A 542 -9.45 -0.86 21.44
C THR A 542 -8.32 -0.59 20.45
N TYR A 543 -7.05 -0.67 20.88
CA TYR A 543 -5.91 -0.40 20.00
C TYR A 543 -5.78 -1.44 18.87
N LEU A 544 -5.67 -0.97 17.63
CA LEU A 544 -5.46 -1.80 16.45
C LEU A 544 -3.97 -1.74 16.03
N PRO A 545 -3.21 -2.85 16.13
CA PRO A 545 -1.76 -2.84 15.95
C PRO A 545 -1.36 -2.96 14.47
N VAL A 546 -1.57 -1.88 13.71
CA VAL A 546 -1.30 -1.83 12.25
C VAL A 546 0.18 -1.96 11.88
N ASN A 547 1.08 -1.60 12.79
CA ASN A 547 2.53 -1.69 12.62
C ASN A 547 3.08 -2.81 13.51
N LEU A 548 3.80 -3.75 12.90
CA LEU A 548 4.51 -4.82 13.59
C LEU A 548 5.72 -4.25 14.35
N TRP A 549 6.15 -4.89 15.44
CA TRP A 549 7.37 -4.44 16.14
C TRP A 549 8.63 -4.79 15.30
N PRO A 550 9.69 -3.97 15.33
CA PRO A 550 10.96 -4.30 14.66
C PRO A 550 11.71 -5.54 15.20
N THR A 551 12.18 -6.40 14.30
CA THR A 551 13.03 -7.60 14.50
C THR A 551 13.77 -7.91 13.20
N GLU A 552 14.73 -8.83 13.16
CA GLU A 552 15.32 -9.27 11.86
C GLU A 552 14.28 -9.75 10.82
N LEU A 553 13.09 -10.20 11.25
CA LEU A 553 12.00 -10.63 10.36
C LEU A 553 11.05 -9.50 9.92
N THR A 554 11.11 -8.32 10.55
CA THR A 554 10.15 -7.21 10.37
C THR A 554 10.79 -5.84 10.20
N GLU A 555 12.08 -5.70 10.51
CA GLU A 555 12.93 -4.55 10.22
C GLU A 555 13.06 -4.42 8.70
N THR A 556 12.72 -3.24 8.19
CA THR A 556 12.83 -2.94 6.77
C THR A 556 14.26 -2.51 6.44
N TRP A 557 14.65 -2.58 5.16
CA TRP A 557 15.85 -1.89 4.71
C TRP A 557 15.76 -0.40 5.06
N LEU A 558 14.59 0.24 4.97
CA LEU A 558 14.39 1.65 5.30
C LEU A 558 14.71 2.01 6.76
N ASP A 559 14.45 1.13 7.72
CA ASP A 559 14.66 1.38 9.15
C ASP A 559 16.15 1.47 9.54
N LYS A 560 17.04 0.78 8.82
CA LYS A 560 18.46 0.68 9.18
C LYS A 560 19.22 2.01 9.09
N PRO A 561 20.19 2.31 9.96
CA PRO A 561 21.10 3.44 9.71
C PRO A 561 21.89 3.21 8.41
N CYS A 562 22.37 4.30 7.78
CA CYS A 562 23.38 4.14 6.72
C CYS A 562 24.62 3.47 7.32
N PRO A 563 25.21 2.45 6.65
CA PRO A 563 26.39 1.77 7.16
C PRO A 563 27.56 2.75 7.34
N SER A 564 28.30 2.58 8.46
CA SER A 564 29.45 3.42 8.81
C SER A 564 30.77 2.91 8.22
N GLN A 565 30.76 1.72 7.62
CA GLN A 565 31.85 1.09 6.89
C GLN A 565 31.28 0.34 5.68
N LEU A 566 32.12 0.03 4.69
CA LEU A 566 31.74 -0.84 3.58
C LEU A 566 31.40 -2.24 4.10
N GLU A 567 30.11 -2.55 4.17
CA GLU A 567 29.64 -3.90 4.50
C GLU A 567 30.05 -4.86 3.41
N THR A 568 30.73 -5.95 3.79
CA THR A 568 31.23 -6.95 2.86
C THR A 568 30.09 -7.77 2.30
N CYS A 569 29.81 -7.62 0.99
CA CYS A 569 28.93 -8.51 0.26
C CYS A 569 29.34 -9.98 0.48
N SER A 570 28.39 -10.81 0.91
CA SER A 570 28.59 -12.23 1.22
C SER A 570 28.45 -13.16 -0.01
N SER A 571 28.34 -12.59 -1.22
CA SER A 571 28.11 -13.31 -2.47
C SER A 571 29.07 -12.87 -3.58
N ASP A 572 29.52 -13.81 -4.41
CA ASP A 572 30.25 -13.50 -5.64
C ASP A 572 29.36 -12.88 -6.74
N TYR A 573 28.06 -12.68 -6.48
CA TYR A 573 27.11 -12.09 -7.41
C TYR A 573 26.80 -10.64 -7.05
N GLN A 574 27.34 -9.73 -7.85
CA GLN A 574 27.22 -8.28 -7.69
C GLN A 574 26.63 -7.65 -8.96
N PRO A 575 25.32 -7.85 -9.23
CA PRO A 575 24.69 -7.31 -10.43
C PRO A 575 24.66 -5.78 -10.39
N LEU A 576 24.66 -5.15 -11.56
CA LEU A 576 24.37 -3.73 -11.72
C LEU A 576 22.92 -3.54 -12.17
N ILE A 577 22.15 -2.76 -11.43
CA ILE A 577 20.79 -2.36 -11.74
C ILE A 577 20.79 -0.87 -12.11
N LEU A 578 20.46 -0.56 -13.36
CA LEU A 578 20.25 0.80 -13.85
C LEU A 578 18.74 1.09 -13.90
N LEU A 579 18.27 1.95 -13.00
CA LEU A 579 16.88 2.39 -12.92
C LEU A 579 16.75 3.82 -13.46
N SER A 580 15.87 4.03 -14.44
CA SER A 580 15.49 5.37 -14.91
C SER A 580 14.13 5.79 -14.39
N LEU A 581 14.06 7.03 -13.90
CA LEU A 581 12.87 7.74 -13.45
C LEU A 581 12.65 8.91 -14.42
N ASP A 582 11.78 8.71 -15.42
CA ASP A 582 11.61 9.66 -16.52
C ASP A 582 11.19 11.04 -16.00
N GLY A 583 11.86 12.10 -16.45
CA GLY A 583 11.53 13.48 -16.05
C GLY A 583 11.78 13.84 -14.57
N PHE A 584 12.44 12.98 -13.76
CA PHE A 584 12.70 13.26 -12.34
C PHE A 584 13.71 14.41 -12.16
N ARG A 585 13.19 15.61 -11.94
CA ARG A 585 13.95 16.84 -11.70
C ARG A 585 14.76 16.74 -10.40
N ALA A 586 16.03 17.14 -10.44
CA ALA A 586 16.96 16.90 -9.33
C ALA A 586 16.53 17.50 -7.97
N ASP A 587 15.76 18.59 -7.97
CA ASP A 587 15.26 19.24 -6.76
C ASP A 587 14.06 18.51 -6.11
N TYR A 588 13.42 17.56 -6.80
CA TYR A 588 12.33 16.75 -6.24
C TYR A 588 12.80 15.90 -5.04
N LEU A 589 14.08 15.50 -5.01
CA LEU A 589 14.70 14.78 -3.89
C LEU A 589 14.61 15.55 -2.56
N LEU A 590 14.42 16.87 -2.61
CA LEU A 590 14.28 17.75 -1.44
C LEU A 590 12.82 17.93 -0.99
N ARG A 591 11.83 17.41 -1.74
CA ARG A 591 10.38 17.59 -1.46
C ARG A 591 9.81 16.58 -0.45
N ASN A 592 10.62 15.70 0.13
CA ASN A 592 10.26 14.71 1.16
C ASN A 592 9.21 13.63 0.80
N PHE A 593 8.79 13.52 -0.46
CA PHE A 593 7.95 12.41 -0.95
C PHE A 593 8.70 11.09 -1.13
N THR A 594 10.04 11.12 -1.22
CA THR A 594 10.81 9.93 -1.65
C THR A 594 11.78 9.40 -0.58
N PRO A 595 11.31 8.82 0.55
CA PRO A 595 12.18 8.32 1.62
C PRO A 595 13.20 7.25 1.19
N TYR A 596 12.83 6.28 0.34
CA TYR A 596 13.76 5.23 -0.13
C TYR A 596 14.84 5.78 -1.08
N VAL A 597 14.45 6.58 -2.08
CA VAL A 597 15.38 7.25 -3.01
C VAL A 597 16.29 8.23 -2.24
N ARG A 598 15.74 8.98 -1.27
CA ARG A 598 16.52 9.88 -0.40
C ARG A 598 17.52 9.10 0.44
N LYS A 599 17.14 7.93 0.96
CA LYS A 599 18.06 7.07 1.71
C LYS A 599 19.19 6.51 0.84
N LEU A 600 18.90 6.06 -0.38
CA LEU A 600 19.93 5.63 -1.34
C LEU A 600 20.93 6.76 -1.65
N SER A 601 20.44 7.98 -1.84
CA SER A 601 21.26 9.19 -2.00
C SER A 601 22.12 9.50 -0.77
N GLN A 602 21.57 9.34 0.44
CA GLN A 602 22.27 9.58 1.70
C GLN A 602 23.36 8.54 1.96
N CYS A 603 23.05 7.25 1.82
CA CYS A 603 24.00 6.16 2.14
C CYS A 603 25.02 5.88 1.02
N GLY A 604 24.76 6.33 -0.21
CA GLY A 604 25.58 6.05 -1.40
C GLY A 604 26.37 7.26 -1.92
N VAL A 605 26.49 7.33 -3.25
CA VAL A 605 27.00 8.48 -4.00
C VAL A 605 25.83 9.25 -4.58
N HIS A 606 25.85 10.58 -4.54
CA HIS A 606 24.92 11.42 -5.30
C HIS A 606 25.58 12.69 -5.83
N ALA A 607 25.02 13.24 -6.90
CA ALA A 607 25.36 14.57 -7.40
C ALA A 607 24.26 15.59 -7.01
N PRO A 608 24.55 16.91 -6.92
CA PRO A 608 23.51 17.94 -6.86
C PRO A 608 22.51 17.85 -8.03
N TYR A 609 23.01 17.41 -9.19
CA TYR A 609 22.28 17.06 -10.40
C TYR A 609 23.24 16.40 -11.40
N MET A 610 22.68 15.67 -12.35
CA MET A 610 23.34 15.27 -13.59
C MET A 610 22.89 16.20 -14.73
N ARG A 611 23.81 16.51 -15.64
CA ARG A 611 23.51 17.27 -16.87
C ARG A 611 23.12 16.29 -17.98
N SER A 612 21.93 16.46 -18.50
CA SER A 612 21.44 15.81 -19.72
C SER A 612 22.18 16.32 -20.96
N VAL A 613 22.34 15.51 -22.01
CA VAL A 613 22.78 16.01 -23.33
C VAL A 613 21.73 16.94 -23.95
N TYR A 614 22.13 17.76 -24.92
CA TYR A 614 21.23 18.60 -25.69
C TYR A 614 20.71 17.89 -26.96
N PRO A 615 19.41 17.98 -27.28
CA PRO A 615 18.32 18.53 -26.45
C PRO A 615 17.99 17.58 -25.30
N THR A 616 17.42 18.13 -24.22
CA THR A 616 17.01 17.39 -23.01
C THR A 616 15.72 16.61 -23.22
N LYS A 617 15.70 15.76 -24.27
CA LYS A 617 14.58 14.92 -24.72
C LYS A 617 14.82 13.44 -24.39
N THR A 618 13.71 12.73 -24.22
CA THR A 618 13.63 11.40 -23.61
C THR A 618 14.53 10.35 -24.25
N PHE A 619 14.24 9.99 -25.49
CA PHE A 619 14.97 8.95 -26.23
C PHE A 619 16.42 9.33 -26.52
N PRO A 620 16.75 10.60 -26.89
CA PRO A 620 18.13 11.05 -26.98
C PRO A 620 18.93 10.82 -25.70
N ASN A 621 18.40 11.21 -24.53
CA ASN A 621 19.12 11.11 -23.26
C ASN A 621 19.21 9.66 -22.74
N HIS A 622 18.10 8.93 -22.73
CA HIS A 622 18.10 7.50 -22.38
C HIS A 622 19.08 6.69 -23.22
N TYR A 623 19.21 6.99 -24.52
CA TYR A 623 20.15 6.28 -25.39
C TYR A 623 21.59 6.80 -25.29
N SER A 624 21.80 8.09 -24.96
CA SER A 624 23.12 8.63 -24.58
C SER A 624 23.67 7.94 -23.33
N ILE A 625 22.85 7.75 -22.29
CA ILE A 625 23.21 7.08 -21.02
C ILE A 625 23.78 5.67 -21.27
N VAL A 626 23.17 4.89 -22.17
CA VAL A 626 23.59 3.50 -22.44
C VAL A 626 24.58 3.37 -23.60
N THR A 627 25.00 4.44 -24.27
CA THR A 627 26.00 4.38 -25.36
C THR A 627 27.24 5.25 -25.11
N GLY A 628 27.20 6.20 -24.19
CA GLY A 628 28.27 7.19 -23.96
C GLY A 628 28.43 8.19 -25.12
N LEU A 629 27.48 8.24 -26.04
CA LEU A 629 27.55 9.06 -27.25
C LEU A 629 26.58 10.25 -27.15
N TYR A 630 26.92 11.34 -27.86
CA TYR A 630 25.99 12.43 -28.09
C TYR A 630 24.92 12.08 -29.14
N PRO A 631 23.77 12.79 -29.17
CA PRO A 631 22.68 12.52 -30.11
C PRO A 631 23.08 12.62 -31.60
N GLU A 632 24.03 13.50 -31.95
CA GLU A 632 24.55 13.58 -33.31
C GLU A 632 25.30 12.31 -33.75
N SER A 633 25.97 11.63 -32.80
CA SER A 633 26.77 10.43 -33.01
C SER A 633 25.93 9.15 -33.03
N HIS A 634 25.10 8.92 -32.01
CA HIS A 634 24.23 7.75 -31.93
C HIS A 634 22.97 7.86 -32.83
N GLY A 635 22.69 9.06 -33.34
CA GLY A 635 21.71 9.31 -34.40
C GLY A 635 20.25 9.41 -33.97
N VAL A 636 19.95 9.27 -32.67
CA VAL A 636 18.60 9.45 -32.09
C VAL A 636 18.54 10.87 -31.54
N ILE A 637 18.16 11.81 -32.39
CA ILE A 637 18.36 13.26 -32.14
C ILE A 637 17.14 13.97 -31.53
N ASP A 638 16.00 13.29 -31.47
CA ASP A 638 14.72 13.80 -30.96
C ASP A 638 13.79 12.59 -30.75
N ASN A 639 12.75 12.76 -29.92
CA ASN A 639 11.64 11.83 -29.78
C ASN A 639 10.85 11.66 -31.10
N ASN A 640 10.93 12.62 -32.04
CA ASN A 640 10.41 12.52 -33.41
C ASN A 640 11.40 13.07 -34.46
N MET A 641 11.73 12.29 -35.50
CA MET A 641 12.68 12.71 -36.55
C MET A 641 12.42 12.03 -37.91
N TYR A 642 12.92 12.67 -38.97
CA TYR A 642 12.91 12.15 -40.34
C TYR A 642 14.34 11.92 -40.84
N ASP A 643 14.53 10.92 -41.70
CA ASP A 643 15.80 10.66 -42.40
C ASP A 643 15.53 10.49 -43.89
N ASP A 644 15.87 11.51 -44.68
CA ASP A 644 15.68 11.57 -46.13
C ASP A 644 16.26 10.35 -46.86
N SER A 645 17.32 9.73 -46.33
CA SER A 645 18.00 8.59 -46.99
C SER A 645 17.37 7.23 -46.67
N ILE A 646 16.62 7.14 -45.57
CA ILE A 646 15.83 5.95 -45.20
C ILE A 646 14.39 6.12 -45.73
N GLY A 647 13.94 7.36 -45.96
CA GLY A 647 12.61 7.71 -46.46
C GLY A 647 11.49 7.50 -45.43
N ALA A 648 11.84 7.42 -44.15
CA ALA A 648 10.95 6.94 -43.09
C ALA A 648 10.93 7.87 -41.86
N TRP A 649 9.90 7.72 -41.02
CA TRP A 649 9.69 8.51 -39.80
C TRP A 649 10.02 7.73 -38.53
N PHE A 650 10.81 8.33 -37.66
CA PHE A 650 10.97 7.89 -36.28
C PHE A 650 10.00 8.64 -35.38
N GLY A 651 9.39 7.93 -34.44
CA GLY A 651 8.63 8.50 -33.33
C GLY A 651 8.58 7.47 -32.21
N MET A 652 8.92 7.86 -30.98
CA MET A 652 9.10 6.95 -29.84
C MET A 652 7.98 5.90 -29.67
N SER A 653 6.72 6.27 -29.88
CA SER A 653 5.53 5.40 -29.72
C SER A 653 5.02 4.83 -31.06
N LYS A 654 5.88 4.67 -32.07
CA LYS A 654 5.51 4.18 -33.43
C LYS A 654 6.27 2.89 -33.78
N PRO A 655 5.65 1.94 -34.50
CA PRO A 655 6.31 0.67 -34.87
C PRO A 655 7.64 0.82 -35.61
N ASN A 656 7.82 1.92 -36.35
CA ASN A 656 9.05 2.17 -37.09
C ASN A 656 10.25 2.54 -36.19
N ALA A 657 10.04 2.77 -34.89
CA ALA A 657 11.14 2.90 -33.93
C ALA A 657 11.94 1.60 -33.79
N SER A 658 11.35 0.43 -34.07
CA SER A 658 12.04 -0.86 -34.00
C SER A 658 12.95 -1.19 -35.20
N ASP A 659 13.13 -0.26 -36.16
CA ASP A 659 14.08 -0.42 -37.27
C ASP A 659 15.52 -0.12 -36.79
N PRO A 660 16.46 -1.09 -36.83
CA PRO A 660 17.84 -0.90 -36.36
C PRO A 660 18.59 0.25 -37.05
N ARG A 661 18.19 0.68 -38.25
CA ARG A 661 18.83 1.81 -38.97
C ARG A 661 18.69 3.15 -38.25
N TRP A 662 17.79 3.27 -37.28
CA TRP A 662 17.70 4.44 -36.41
C TRP A 662 18.80 4.51 -35.36
N TRP A 663 19.24 3.36 -34.86
CA TRP A 663 20.05 3.23 -33.65
C TRP A 663 21.50 2.93 -34.00
N LYS A 664 22.39 3.92 -33.81
CA LYS A 664 23.84 3.76 -33.99
C LYS A 664 24.55 3.68 -32.64
N GLY A 665 25.84 3.38 -32.67
CA GLY A 665 26.63 3.15 -31.47
C GLY A 665 26.43 1.75 -30.92
N GLU A 666 27.03 1.50 -29.77
CA GLU A 666 26.93 0.23 -29.06
C GLU A 666 26.27 0.47 -27.70
N PRO A 667 25.09 -0.11 -27.44
CA PRO A 667 24.47 0.00 -26.13
C PRO A 667 25.14 -0.96 -25.13
N ILE A 668 25.22 -0.55 -23.87
CA ILE A 668 25.93 -1.26 -22.79
C ILE A 668 25.55 -2.76 -22.69
N TRP A 669 24.29 -3.14 -22.95
CA TRP A 669 23.87 -4.55 -22.93
C TRP A 669 24.54 -5.41 -24.01
N ASN A 670 24.88 -4.83 -25.16
CA ASN A 670 25.68 -5.49 -26.20
C ASN A 670 27.14 -5.63 -25.76
N THR A 671 27.70 -4.62 -25.10
CA THR A 671 29.07 -4.62 -24.55
C THR A 671 29.23 -5.70 -23.47
N ILE A 672 28.26 -5.78 -22.55
CA ILE A 672 28.12 -6.83 -21.53
C ILE A 672 28.13 -8.22 -22.18
N LYS A 673 27.30 -8.43 -23.21
CA LYS A 673 27.18 -9.70 -23.92
C LYS A 673 28.47 -10.11 -24.64
N LYS A 674 29.18 -9.16 -25.26
CA LYS A 674 30.49 -9.40 -25.89
C LYS A 674 31.57 -9.83 -24.89
N ASN A 675 31.45 -9.40 -23.63
CA ASN A 675 32.36 -9.75 -22.54
C ASN A 675 31.90 -10.98 -21.74
N ASN A 676 31.08 -11.84 -22.34
CA ASN A 676 30.57 -13.10 -21.77
C ASN A 676 29.75 -12.92 -20.47
N LYS A 677 29.19 -11.73 -20.26
CA LYS A 677 28.26 -11.41 -19.17
C LYS A 677 26.82 -11.39 -19.69
N ARG A 678 25.84 -11.50 -18.80
CA ARG A 678 24.41 -11.57 -19.16
C ARG A 678 23.68 -10.26 -18.86
N SER A 679 22.77 -9.87 -19.75
CA SER A 679 22.00 -8.63 -19.67
C SER A 679 20.48 -8.88 -19.64
N ALA A 680 19.76 -8.12 -18.83
CA ALA A 680 18.30 -8.13 -18.76
C ALA A 680 17.70 -6.72 -18.89
N THR A 681 16.59 -6.56 -19.59
CA THR A 681 15.89 -5.26 -19.69
C THR A 681 14.40 -5.37 -19.39
N TYR A 682 13.97 -4.69 -18.32
CA TYR A 682 12.57 -4.38 -18.07
C TYR A 682 12.28 -2.96 -18.55
N PHE A 683 12.30 -2.85 -19.88
CA PHE A 683 12.21 -1.63 -20.69
C PHE A 683 13.45 -0.72 -20.61
N TRP A 684 13.94 -0.36 -21.80
CA TRP A 684 14.85 0.77 -22.03
C TRP A 684 14.76 1.16 -23.52
N PRO A 685 14.80 2.45 -23.91
CA PRO A 685 14.81 2.86 -25.31
C PRO A 685 15.92 2.17 -26.13
N GLY A 686 15.51 1.41 -27.15
CA GLY A 686 16.40 0.64 -28.03
C GLY A 686 16.67 -0.80 -27.59
N SER A 687 16.26 -1.22 -26.39
CA SER A 687 16.50 -2.61 -25.91
C SER A 687 15.65 -3.68 -26.61
N ASP A 688 14.53 -3.29 -27.21
CA ASP A 688 13.67 -4.12 -28.04
C ASP A 688 14.03 -4.04 -29.54
N VAL A 689 15.26 -3.61 -29.86
CA VAL A 689 15.76 -3.42 -31.22
C VAL A 689 17.05 -4.20 -31.45
N GLN A 690 17.18 -4.83 -32.62
CA GLN A 690 18.32 -5.68 -32.99
C GLN A 690 19.57 -4.86 -33.36
N ILE A 691 20.14 -4.14 -32.40
CA ILE A 691 21.31 -3.26 -32.59
C ILE A 691 22.57 -4.14 -32.76
N GLN A 692 23.34 -3.88 -33.82
CA GLN A 692 24.49 -4.72 -34.24
C GLN A 692 24.14 -6.22 -34.41
N GLY A 693 22.89 -6.56 -34.73
CA GLY A 693 22.47 -7.96 -34.84
C GLY A 693 22.11 -8.64 -33.51
N MET A 694 22.22 -7.94 -32.37
CA MET A 694 22.04 -8.47 -31.03
C MET A 694 20.86 -7.86 -30.28
N TYR A 695 20.40 -8.59 -29.27
CA TYR A 695 19.47 -8.17 -28.22
C TYR A 695 20.10 -8.47 -26.85
N PRO A 696 19.60 -7.83 -25.77
CA PRO A 696 19.81 -8.32 -24.40
C PRO A 696 19.44 -9.80 -24.27
N ASP A 697 19.98 -10.50 -23.26
CA ASP A 697 19.72 -11.94 -23.08
C ASP A 697 18.32 -12.23 -22.56
N ILE A 698 17.76 -11.29 -21.80
CA ILE A 698 16.35 -11.26 -21.37
C ILE A 698 15.84 -9.85 -21.66
N TRP A 699 14.70 -9.70 -22.32
CA TRP A 699 14.11 -8.37 -22.54
C TRP A 699 12.58 -8.44 -22.62
N LYS A 700 11.92 -7.32 -22.31
CA LYS A 700 10.47 -7.14 -22.46
C LYS A 700 10.20 -6.05 -23.49
N LYS A 701 9.24 -6.30 -24.39
CA LYS A 701 8.72 -5.25 -25.29
C LYS A 701 7.92 -4.24 -24.48
N TYR A 702 8.13 -2.94 -24.73
CA TYR A 702 7.49 -1.86 -23.97
C TYR A 702 5.96 -1.97 -23.90
N ASP A 703 5.43 -1.97 -22.67
CA ASP A 703 4.01 -1.80 -22.36
C ASP A 703 3.84 -0.97 -21.07
N GLY A 704 3.53 0.32 -21.25
CA GLY A 704 3.33 1.26 -20.14
C GLY A 704 2.12 0.94 -19.25
N LYS A 705 1.26 -0.03 -19.61
CA LYS A 705 0.15 -0.48 -18.76
C LYS A 705 0.59 -1.38 -17.59
N VAL A 706 1.82 -1.92 -17.64
CA VAL A 706 2.31 -2.81 -16.59
C VAL A 706 2.67 -1.98 -15.34
N PRO A 707 2.06 -2.25 -14.17
CA PRO A 707 2.36 -1.53 -12.92
C PRO A 707 3.83 -1.66 -12.51
N PHE A 708 4.38 -0.62 -11.88
CA PHE A 708 5.80 -0.55 -11.49
C PHE A 708 6.22 -1.73 -10.60
N ASP A 709 5.40 -2.09 -9.61
CA ASP A 709 5.60 -3.27 -8.75
C ASP A 709 5.77 -4.57 -9.53
N SER A 710 4.97 -4.79 -10.58
CA SER A 710 5.09 -5.96 -11.45
C SER A 710 6.36 -5.94 -12.32
N ARG A 711 6.94 -4.76 -12.58
CA ARG A 711 8.26 -4.62 -13.22
C ARG A 711 9.38 -4.98 -12.23
N VAL A 712 9.25 -4.52 -10.98
CA VAL A 712 10.17 -4.82 -9.86
C VAL A 712 10.17 -6.30 -9.48
N ASP A 713 9.00 -6.94 -9.38
CA ASP A 713 8.88 -8.34 -8.99
C ASP A 713 9.54 -9.30 -9.99
N GLU A 714 9.46 -9.00 -11.29
CA GLU A 714 10.18 -9.78 -12.31
C GLU A 714 11.70 -9.56 -12.22
N LEU A 715 12.17 -8.35 -11.91
CA LEU A 715 13.60 -8.11 -11.64
C LEU A 715 14.06 -8.91 -10.42
N LEU A 716 13.27 -8.93 -9.35
CA LEU A 716 13.55 -9.74 -8.15
C LEU A 716 13.57 -11.25 -8.44
N ARG A 717 12.75 -11.72 -9.39
CA ARG A 717 12.83 -13.09 -9.93
C ARG A 717 14.07 -13.33 -10.78
N TRP A 718 14.57 -12.32 -11.52
CA TRP A 718 15.78 -12.47 -12.34
C TRP A 718 17.05 -12.63 -11.51
N VAL A 719 17.18 -11.93 -10.38
CA VAL A 719 18.34 -12.07 -9.47
C VAL A 719 18.36 -13.42 -8.73
N GLU A 720 17.20 -14.10 -8.64
CA GLU A 720 17.04 -15.46 -8.10
C GLU A 720 17.33 -16.58 -9.10
N LEU A 721 17.51 -16.27 -10.40
CA LEU A 721 17.79 -17.29 -11.40
C LEU A 721 19.09 -18.06 -11.08
N PRO A 722 19.21 -19.34 -11.51
CA PRO A 722 20.41 -20.15 -11.28
C PRO A 722 21.70 -19.45 -11.73
N ALA A 723 22.82 -19.82 -11.11
CA ALA A 723 24.14 -19.35 -11.53
C ALA A 723 24.37 -19.63 -13.03
N GLY A 724 24.88 -18.64 -13.77
CA GLY A 724 25.00 -18.69 -15.23
C GLY A 724 23.72 -18.39 -16.01
N GLN A 725 22.55 -18.27 -15.34
CA GLN A 725 21.29 -17.81 -15.94
C GLN A 725 20.89 -16.40 -15.48
N ARG A 726 21.14 -16.07 -14.20
CA ARG A 726 20.91 -14.71 -13.67
C ARG A 726 21.74 -13.65 -14.42
N PRO A 727 21.16 -12.46 -14.70
CA PRO A 727 21.85 -11.38 -15.40
C PRO A 727 22.87 -10.66 -14.50
N ASP A 728 23.98 -10.22 -15.09
CA ASP A 728 24.99 -9.36 -14.46
C ASP A 728 24.61 -7.87 -14.55
N PHE A 729 23.89 -7.47 -15.60
CA PHE A 729 23.40 -6.10 -15.83
C PHE A 729 21.89 -6.11 -16.05
N ILE A 730 21.15 -5.24 -15.35
CA ILE A 730 19.70 -5.12 -15.43
C ILE A 730 19.31 -3.66 -15.66
N THR A 731 18.38 -3.41 -16.58
CA THR A 731 17.70 -2.10 -16.72
C THR A 731 16.24 -2.18 -16.28
N LEU A 732 15.77 -1.09 -15.69
CA LEU A 732 14.38 -0.87 -15.29
C LEU A 732 13.99 0.58 -15.60
N TYR A 733 12.77 0.81 -16.06
CA TYR A 733 12.27 2.14 -16.44
C TYR A 733 10.87 2.39 -15.89
N PHE A 734 10.67 3.57 -15.29
CA PHE A 734 9.38 4.11 -14.88
C PHE A 734 9.11 5.43 -15.61
N ASP A 735 7.89 5.55 -16.14
CA ASP A 735 7.39 6.68 -16.94
C ASP A 735 6.86 7.86 -16.10
N GLU A 736 7.18 7.88 -14.80
CA GLU A 736 6.87 8.95 -13.85
C GLU A 736 8.17 9.45 -13.18
N PRO A 737 8.25 10.74 -12.79
CA PRO A 737 7.18 11.75 -12.79
C PRO A 737 6.96 12.53 -14.11
N ASP A 738 7.55 12.13 -15.24
CA ASP A 738 7.37 12.82 -16.54
C ASP A 738 5.89 12.95 -16.95
N HIS A 739 5.09 11.89 -16.81
CA HIS A 739 3.67 11.91 -17.20
C HIS A 739 2.86 12.91 -16.37
N ALA A 740 3.04 12.93 -15.06
CA ALA A 740 2.43 13.92 -14.17
C ALA A 740 2.92 15.34 -14.48
N GLY A 741 4.23 15.52 -14.67
CA GLY A 741 4.85 16.79 -15.03
C GLY A 741 4.30 17.37 -16.33
N HIS A 742 4.14 16.54 -17.36
CA HIS A 742 3.53 16.96 -18.62
C HIS A 742 2.05 17.32 -18.49
N SER A 743 1.31 16.63 -17.62
CA SER A 743 -0.14 16.80 -17.47
C SER A 743 -0.53 18.02 -16.63
N TYR A 744 0.22 18.30 -15.56
CA TYR A 744 -0.14 19.29 -14.54
C TYR A 744 0.89 20.42 -14.42
N GLY A 745 2.18 20.08 -14.56
CA GLY A 745 3.31 20.99 -14.40
C GLY A 745 4.27 20.47 -13.33
N PRO A 746 5.60 20.59 -13.51
CA PRO A 746 6.61 20.12 -12.53
C PRO A 746 6.56 20.81 -11.16
N ASP A 747 5.84 21.92 -11.03
CA ASP A 747 5.70 22.66 -9.78
C ASP A 747 4.29 22.54 -9.15
N ASP A 748 3.41 21.67 -9.70
CA ASP A 748 2.18 21.21 -9.04
C ASP A 748 2.55 20.21 -7.92
N ILE A 749 2.70 20.71 -6.69
CA ILE A 749 3.23 19.93 -5.56
C ILE A 749 2.38 18.68 -5.27
N PRO A 750 1.03 18.71 -5.21
CA PRO A 750 0.23 17.51 -4.97
C PRO A 750 0.36 16.47 -6.08
N LYS A 751 0.23 16.86 -7.35
CA LYS A 751 0.25 15.88 -8.46
C LYS A 751 1.65 15.31 -8.72
N ILE A 752 2.69 16.11 -8.54
CA ILE A 752 4.07 15.62 -8.56
C ILE A 752 4.35 14.77 -7.31
N GLY A 753 3.84 15.14 -6.14
CA GLY A 753 3.97 14.36 -4.91
C GLY A 753 3.43 12.93 -5.05
N GLN A 754 2.23 12.76 -5.59
CA GLN A 754 1.63 11.45 -5.87
C GLN A 754 2.47 10.61 -6.85
N ALA A 755 3.05 11.23 -7.88
CA ALA A 755 3.94 10.54 -8.82
C ALA A 755 5.28 10.15 -8.18
N LEU A 756 5.82 11.00 -7.29
CA LEU A 756 7.03 10.74 -6.51
C LEU A 756 6.84 9.63 -5.48
N ASP A 757 5.75 9.64 -4.71
CA ASP A 757 5.40 8.61 -3.73
C ASP A 757 5.31 7.23 -4.43
N LYS A 758 4.57 7.13 -5.54
CA LYS A 758 4.42 5.91 -6.34
C LYS A 758 5.76 5.37 -6.89
N VAL A 759 6.68 6.27 -7.26
CA VAL A 759 8.03 5.89 -7.69
C VAL A 759 8.87 5.40 -6.52
N ASP A 760 8.76 6.05 -5.36
CA ASP A 760 9.50 5.67 -4.15
C ASP A 760 9.00 4.36 -3.54
N GLU A 761 7.70 4.06 -3.61
CA GLU A 761 7.12 2.77 -3.25
C GLU A 761 7.73 1.63 -4.08
N ALA A 762 7.87 1.82 -5.40
CA ALA A 762 8.49 0.83 -6.28
C ALA A 762 10.00 0.68 -6.02
N VAL A 763 10.71 1.77 -5.72
CA VAL A 763 12.12 1.72 -5.27
C VAL A 763 12.24 1.03 -3.91
N GLY A 764 11.30 1.26 -3.01
CA GLY A 764 11.22 0.59 -1.72
C GLY A 764 10.99 -0.90 -1.88
N ARG A 765 10.04 -1.32 -2.73
CA ARG A 765 9.80 -2.72 -3.08
C ARG A 765 11.07 -3.40 -3.63
N LEU A 766 11.85 -2.69 -4.44
CA LEU A 766 13.15 -3.18 -4.93
C LEU A 766 14.15 -3.35 -3.77
N MET A 767 14.32 -2.34 -2.93
CA MET A 767 15.28 -2.39 -1.81
C MET A 767 14.90 -3.41 -0.74
N GLU A 768 13.64 -3.46 -0.32
CA GLU A 768 13.11 -4.50 0.58
C GLU A 768 13.22 -5.89 -0.03
N GLY A 769 12.98 -6.02 -1.34
CA GLY A 769 13.11 -7.26 -2.10
C GLY A 769 14.54 -7.77 -2.13
N LEU A 770 15.53 -6.89 -2.35
CA LEU A 770 16.96 -7.22 -2.28
C LEU A 770 17.42 -7.47 -0.83
N TYR A 771 16.86 -6.75 0.13
CA TYR A 771 17.17 -6.87 1.55
C TYR A 771 16.82 -8.25 2.09
N ARG A 772 15.56 -8.69 1.88
CA ARG A 772 15.07 -10.04 2.23
C ARG A 772 15.83 -11.19 1.56
N ARG A 773 16.58 -10.90 0.49
CA ARG A 773 17.42 -11.86 -0.25
C ARG A 773 18.89 -11.83 0.16
N ASN A 774 19.27 -11.00 1.13
CA ASN A 774 20.66 -10.68 1.49
C ASN A 774 21.51 -10.17 0.31
N LEU A 775 20.86 -9.55 -0.70
CA LEU A 775 21.50 -8.98 -1.88
C LEU A 775 21.65 -7.45 -1.81
N HIS A 776 21.05 -6.78 -0.82
CA HIS A 776 21.10 -5.31 -0.68
C HIS A 776 22.52 -4.73 -0.60
N ASN A 777 23.47 -5.42 0.03
CA ASN A 777 24.88 -5.01 0.08
C ASN A 777 25.74 -5.59 -1.06
N CYS A 778 25.11 -6.33 -1.99
CA CYS A 778 25.77 -6.98 -3.12
C CYS A 778 25.39 -6.37 -4.47
N ALA A 779 24.13 -5.97 -4.64
CA ALA A 779 23.67 -5.29 -5.83
C ALA A 779 24.27 -3.87 -5.90
N ASN A 780 24.84 -3.55 -7.06
CA ASN A 780 25.14 -2.19 -7.45
C ASN A 780 23.89 -1.59 -8.09
N ILE A 781 23.50 -0.39 -7.68
CA ILE A 781 22.28 0.29 -8.14
C ILE A 781 22.68 1.69 -8.58
N ILE A 782 22.26 2.10 -9.78
CA ILE A 782 22.32 3.48 -10.25
C ILE A 782 20.88 3.90 -10.53
N ILE A 783 20.44 5.00 -9.90
CA ILE A 783 19.15 5.64 -10.21
C ILE A 783 19.43 6.96 -10.93
N VAL A 784 18.84 7.13 -12.11
CA VAL A 784 18.98 8.32 -12.95
C VAL A 784 17.62 8.91 -13.31
N ALA A 785 17.63 10.19 -13.65
CA ALA A 785 16.69 10.72 -14.62
C ALA A 785 17.43 11.03 -15.93
N ASP A 786 16.69 11.15 -17.01
CA ASP A 786 17.21 11.49 -18.33
C ASP A 786 17.11 13.00 -18.62
N HIS A 787 16.12 13.68 -18.05
CA HIS A 787 15.98 15.15 -18.00
C HIS A 787 15.14 15.64 -16.82
N GLY A 788 15.22 16.94 -16.54
CA GLY A 788 14.21 17.67 -15.76
C GLY A 788 13.06 18.20 -16.62
N MET A 789 12.22 19.08 -16.06
CA MET A 789 11.07 19.69 -16.74
C MET A 789 10.78 21.13 -16.24
N SER A 790 10.19 21.97 -17.10
CA SER A 790 9.73 23.34 -16.76
C SER A 790 8.28 23.62 -17.16
N ASP A 791 7.58 24.45 -16.39
CA ASP A 791 6.18 24.86 -16.62
C ASP A 791 5.97 25.64 -17.93
N THR A 792 4.85 25.42 -18.59
CA THR A 792 4.45 26.14 -19.81
C THR A 792 3.21 27.01 -19.60
N SER A 793 3.04 28.03 -20.43
CA SER A 793 1.80 28.81 -20.52
C SER A 793 1.48 29.13 -21.97
N CYS A 794 0.19 29.24 -22.29
CA CYS A 794 -0.32 29.73 -23.56
C CYS A 794 0.02 31.21 -23.82
N ASP A 795 0.38 31.96 -22.76
CA ASP A 795 0.89 33.34 -22.87
C ASP A 795 2.38 33.38 -23.29
N ARG A 796 3.09 32.24 -23.21
CA ARG A 796 4.51 32.08 -23.55
C ARG A 796 4.70 31.26 -24.82
N LEU A 797 3.97 31.63 -25.87
CA LEU A 797 4.01 31.00 -27.18
C LEU A 797 4.62 31.92 -28.24
N ILE A 798 5.50 31.35 -29.07
CA ILE A 798 6.09 32.02 -30.24
C ILE A 798 5.68 31.23 -31.48
N THR A 799 5.12 31.88 -32.50
CA THR A 799 4.72 31.20 -33.74
C THR A 799 5.56 31.62 -34.93
N VAL A 800 5.95 30.67 -35.78
CA VAL A 800 6.68 30.93 -37.03
C VAL A 800 5.92 31.88 -37.98
N ARG A 801 4.58 31.93 -37.84
CA ARG A 801 3.68 32.70 -38.72
C ARG A 801 3.88 34.20 -38.62
N ASP A 802 4.37 34.69 -37.49
CA ASP A 802 4.60 36.11 -37.24
C ASP A 802 5.86 36.63 -37.96
N TYR A 803 6.68 35.72 -38.49
CA TYR A 803 7.99 36.02 -39.09
C TYR A 803 8.14 35.53 -40.53
N ILE A 804 7.42 34.49 -40.95
CA ILE A 804 7.57 33.83 -42.26
C ILE A 804 6.22 33.64 -42.93
N THR A 805 6.02 34.21 -44.12
CA THR A 805 4.79 34.09 -44.92
C THR A 805 4.64 32.71 -45.57
N GLU A 806 5.74 32.08 -45.97
CA GLU A 806 5.76 30.78 -46.66
C GLU A 806 5.72 29.58 -45.69
N TYR A 807 5.29 29.77 -44.44
CA TYR A 807 5.34 28.74 -43.39
C TYR A 807 4.63 27.41 -43.73
N ASN A 808 3.66 27.44 -44.65
CA ASN A 808 2.98 26.24 -45.16
C ASN A 808 3.86 25.38 -46.11
N ASN A 809 5.00 25.92 -46.57
CA ASN A 809 5.99 25.25 -47.42
C ASN A 809 7.27 24.89 -46.65
N MET A 810 7.17 24.59 -45.36
CA MET A 810 8.24 24.01 -44.56
C MET A 810 7.66 23.08 -43.47
N TYR A 811 8.53 22.34 -42.79
CA TYR A 811 8.17 21.50 -41.66
C TYR A 811 8.83 22.04 -40.39
N VAL A 812 8.02 22.24 -39.35
CA VAL A 812 8.46 22.72 -38.05
C VAL A 812 8.25 21.61 -37.01
N TYR A 813 9.31 21.27 -36.31
CA TYR A 813 9.23 20.50 -35.08
C TYR A 813 8.89 21.50 -33.96
N GLU A 814 7.76 21.29 -33.27
CA GLU A 814 7.19 22.22 -32.29
C GLU A 814 7.58 21.85 -30.84
N GLY A 815 7.60 22.85 -29.96
CA GLY A 815 7.75 22.69 -28.51
C GLY A 815 8.88 23.52 -27.91
N ALA A 816 9.31 23.12 -26.72
CA ALA A 816 10.43 23.69 -25.96
C ALA A 816 11.80 23.55 -26.66
N PHE A 817 11.91 22.58 -27.57
CA PHE A 817 13.01 22.42 -28.50
C PHE A 817 12.43 22.35 -29.91
N SER A 818 12.81 23.31 -30.76
CA SER A 818 12.19 23.45 -32.08
C SER A 818 13.20 23.50 -33.21
N ARG A 819 12.79 22.99 -34.37
CA ARG A 819 13.65 22.82 -35.56
C ARG A 819 12.85 23.13 -36.82
N ILE A 820 13.44 23.78 -37.80
CA ILE A 820 12.77 24.10 -39.07
C ILE A 820 13.54 23.44 -40.22
N ASN A 821 12.85 22.60 -41.00
CA ASN A 821 13.37 22.02 -42.23
C ASN A 821 12.60 22.64 -43.43
N PRO A 822 13.22 23.52 -44.23
CA PRO A 822 12.55 24.12 -45.38
C PRO A 822 12.46 23.19 -46.60
N LYS A 823 13.21 22.07 -46.62
CA LYS A 823 13.26 21.13 -47.75
C LYS A 823 12.05 20.18 -47.81
N ILE A 824 11.30 20.07 -46.71
CA ILE A 824 10.09 19.25 -46.59
C ILE A 824 8.96 20.07 -45.96
N LYS A 825 7.70 19.71 -46.22
CA LYS A 825 6.51 20.33 -45.62
C LYS A 825 5.49 19.29 -45.20
N TYR A 826 4.55 19.65 -44.33
CA TYR A 826 3.48 18.74 -43.87
C TYR A 826 2.71 18.10 -45.04
N GLY A 827 2.37 16.82 -44.88
CA GLY A 827 1.53 16.06 -45.79
C GLY A 827 0.64 15.09 -45.00
N ARG A 828 -0.37 14.48 -45.65
CA ARG A 828 -1.40 13.68 -44.96
C ARG A 828 -0.83 12.49 -44.17
N ASN A 829 0.15 11.78 -44.74
CA ASN A 829 0.69 10.53 -44.18
C ASN A 829 2.20 10.63 -43.88
N HIS A 830 2.91 11.46 -44.63
CA HIS A 830 4.33 11.79 -44.49
C HIS A 830 4.57 13.21 -45.03
N PRO A 831 5.63 13.91 -44.60
CA PRO A 831 6.05 15.16 -45.20
C PRO A 831 6.43 14.99 -46.66
N LYS A 832 6.25 16.04 -47.44
CA LYS A 832 6.55 16.06 -48.88
C LYS A 832 7.74 16.97 -49.13
N PRO A 833 8.63 16.63 -50.08
CA PRO A 833 9.64 17.57 -50.56
C PRO A 833 9.02 18.90 -51.01
N VAL A 834 9.77 19.97 -50.80
CA VAL A 834 9.40 21.34 -51.21
C VAL A 834 10.22 21.69 -52.46
N PRO A 835 9.59 21.83 -53.64
CA PRO A 835 10.27 22.38 -54.81
C PRO A 835 10.69 23.83 -54.51
N ASN A 836 11.96 24.15 -54.76
CA ASN A 836 12.56 25.47 -54.51
C ASN A 836 12.34 25.97 -53.06
N PRO A 837 12.95 25.30 -52.05
CA PRO A 837 12.76 25.66 -50.65
C PRO A 837 13.30 27.07 -50.35
N VAL A 838 12.66 27.78 -49.42
CA VAL A 838 13.09 29.12 -48.99
C VAL A 838 14.53 29.05 -48.46
N PRO A 839 15.45 29.93 -48.89
CA PRO A 839 16.84 29.92 -48.43
C PRO A 839 16.94 30.03 -46.91
N VAL A 840 17.77 29.16 -46.30
CA VAL A 840 17.99 29.11 -44.85
C VAL A 840 18.42 30.46 -44.28
N SER A 841 19.26 31.21 -45.01
CA SER A 841 19.66 32.57 -44.66
C SER A 841 18.49 33.53 -44.47
N ASN A 842 17.46 33.42 -45.31
CA ASN A 842 16.32 34.33 -45.32
C ASN A 842 15.38 34.03 -44.15
N ILE A 843 15.16 32.74 -43.85
CA ILE A 843 14.36 32.33 -42.68
C ILE A 843 15.04 32.82 -41.38
N ILE A 844 16.35 32.60 -41.25
CA ILE A 844 17.12 33.07 -40.10
C ILE A 844 17.04 34.60 -39.99
N ALA A 845 17.33 35.34 -41.07
CA ALA A 845 17.29 36.80 -41.05
C ALA A 845 15.90 37.38 -40.67
N ASN A 846 14.81 36.73 -41.08
CA ASN A 846 13.46 37.16 -40.75
C ASN A 846 13.08 36.89 -39.28
N MET A 847 13.64 35.85 -38.65
CA MET A 847 13.30 35.45 -37.27
C MET A 847 14.30 35.96 -36.21
N SER A 848 15.57 36.21 -36.59
CA SER A 848 16.60 36.67 -35.67
C SER A 848 16.30 38.05 -35.08
N CYS A 849 16.63 38.23 -33.81
CA CYS A 849 16.50 39.49 -33.06
C CYS A 849 15.06 40.06 -32.99
N LYS A 850 14.03 39.24 -33.22
CA LYS A 850 12.61 39.68 -33.16
C LYS A 850 11.99 39.65 -31.77
N THR A 851 12.52 38.83 -30.86
CA THR A 851 12.10 38.71 -29.46
C THR A 851 13.28 38.22 -28.63
N PRO A 852 13.46 38.68 -27.36
CA PRO A 852 14.53 38.18 -26.49
C PRO A 852 14.37 36.69 -26.14
N HIS A 853 13.15 36.16 -26.22
CA HIS A 853 12.79 34.80 -25.79
C HIS A 853 13.08 33.70 -26.84
N MET A 854 13.69 34.05 -27.98
CA MET A 854 14.00 33.12 -29.08
C MET A 854 15.37 33.42 -29.69
N LYS A 855 16.19 32.38 -29.86
CA LYS A 855 17.46 32.39 -30.59
C LYS A 855 17.35 31.43 -31.76
N VAL A 856 17.69 31.92 -32.96
CA VAL A 856 17.58 31.15 -34.21
C VAL A 856 18.96 30.95 -34.79
N TYR A 857 19.36 29.68 -34.92
CA TYR A 857 20.68 29.28 -35.38
C TYR A 857 20.58 28.52 -36.71
N ASN A 858 21.54 28.75 -37.60
CA ASN A 858 21.95 27.69 -38.51
C ASN A 858 22.63 26.60 -37.65
N LYS A 859 22.31 25.31 -37.85
CA LYS A 859 22.86 24.22 -37.02
C LYS A 859 24.39 24.21 -36.91
N LEU A 860 25.12 24.68 -37.93
CA LEU A 860 26.59 24.76 -37.92
C LEU A 860 27.13 25.83 -36.95
N LEU A 861 26.30 26.82 -36.61
CA LEU A 861 26.57 27.95 -35.72
C LEU A 861 25.98 27.77 -34.31
N LEU A 862 25.41 26.59 -33.98
CA LEU A 862 25.06 26.27 -32.60
C LEU A 862 26.31 26.31 -31.69
N PRO A 863 26.14 26.68 -30.40
CA PRO A 863 27.18 26.53 -29.39
C PRO A 863 27.80 25.12 -29.41
N LYS A 864 29.13 25.03 -29.51
CA LYS A 864 29.80 23.72 -29.67
C LYS A 864 29.55 22.74 -28.52
N ARG A 865 29.29 23.25 -27.32
CA ARG A 865 28.88 22.46 -26.13
C ARG A 865 27.56 21.69 -26.29
N HIS A 866 26.76 21.97 -27.32
CA HIS A 866 25.50 21.25 -27.56
C HIS A 866 25.71 19.89 -28.24
N HIS A 867 26.85 19.67 -28.92
CA HIS A 867 27.13 18.42 -29.65
C HIS A 867 25.95 17.96 -30.55
N TYR A 868 25.38 18.93 -31.27
CA TYR A 868 24.11 18.79 -32.00
C TYR A 868 24.14 19.47 -33.39
N ALA A 869 25.10 19.12 -34.23
CA ALA A 869 25.20 19.63 -35.61
C ALA A 869 25.55 18.55 -36.64
N ASN A 870 26.36 17.56 -36.27
CA ASN A 870 26.99 16.57 -37.13
C ASN A 870 26.06 15.37 -37.46
N SER A 871 24.81 15.65 -37.82
CA SER A 871 23.88 14.63 -38.31
C SER A 871 22.97 15.17 -39.41
N LYS A 872 22.73 14.35 -40.43
CA LYS A 872 21.79 14.63 -41.53
C LYS A 872 20.33 14.70 -41.06
N ARG A 873 20.00 14.07 -39.92
CA ARG A 873 18.66 14.08 -39.32
C ARG A 873 18.35 15.43 -38.66
N ILE A 874 19.38 16.19 -38.29
CA ILE A 874 19.26 17.52 -37.67
C ILE A 874 18.92 18.52 -38.78
N ALA A 875 17.78 19.21 -38.64
CA ALA A 875 17.34 20.22 -39.59
C ALA A 875 18.30 21.42 -39.62
N ASP A 876 18.37 22.12 -40.76
CA ASP A 876 19.37 23.17 -40.97
C ASP A 876 19.18 24.40 -40.08
N ILE A 877 17.97 24.60 -39.55
CA ILE A 877 17.60 25.70 -38.65
C ILE A 877 17.14 25.14 -37.30
N ILE A 878 17.72 25.67 -36.23
CA ILE A 878 17.39 25.33 -34.84
C ILE A 878 16.81 26.58 -34.18
N VAL A 879 15.70 26.40 -33.47
CA VAL A 879 14.98 27.44 -32.75
C VAL A 879 15.05 27.08 -31.27
N ASP A 880 15.98 27.73 -30.59
CA ASP A 880 16.21 27.65 -29.14
C ASP A 880 15.36 28.73 -28.47
N VAL A 881 14.56 28.35 -27.47
CA VAL A 881 13.67 29.26 -26.75
C VAL A 881 14.06 29.34 -25.29
N GLU A 882 13.73 30.45 -24.65
CA GLU A 882 13.93 30.60 -23.21
C GLU A 882 13.13 29.55 -22.42
N ASP A 883 13.63 29.16 -21.24
CA ASP A 883 12.90 28.26 -20.34
C ASP A 883 11.45 28.76 -20.13
N LYS A 884 10.51 27.82 -20.07
CA LYS A 884 9.05 28.05 -19.99
C LYS A 884 8.36 28.58 -21.26
N TRP A 885 9.07 28.83 -22.36
CA TRP A 885 8.48 29.21 -23.66
C TRP A 885 8.34 28.02 -24.63
N LEU A 886 7.36 28.07 -25.54
CA LEU A 886 7.21 27.07 -26.61
C LEU A 886 7.17 27.74 -27.98
N PHE A 887 7.73 27.06 -28.99
CA PHE A 887 7.64 27.48 -30.38
C PHE A 887 6.69 26.56 -31.19
N THR A 888 5.88 27.16 -32.08
CA THR A 888 4.80 26.46 -32.82
C THR A 888 4.70 26.93 -34.29
N TYR A 889 4.12 26.09 -35.17
CA TYR A 889 3.73 26.51 -36.52
C TYR A 889 2.25 26.90 -36.64
N ARG A 890 1.47 26.76 -35.57
CA ARG A 890 0.02 26.95 -35.55
C ARG A 890 -0.30 28.42 -35.26
N ALA A 891 -1.51 28.85 -35.61
CA ALA A 891 -1.98 30.17 -35.19
C ALA A 891 -2.33 30.12 -33.69
N LEU A 892 -1.99 31.16 -32.92
CA LEU A 892 -2.21 31.21 -31.47
C LEU A 892 -3.69 30.95 -31.11
N ALA A 893 -4.63 31.60 -31.81
CA ALA A 893 -6.07 31.38 -31.65
C ALA A 893 -6.56 29.95 -31.96
N SER A 894 -5.74 29.10 -32.59
CA SER A 894 -6.04 27.68 -32.88
C SER A 894 -5.32 26.70 -31.94
N TYR A 895 -4.46 27.19 -31.05
CA TYR A 895 -3.68 26.37 -30.14
C TYR A 895 -4.54 25.96 -28.93
N LYS A 896 -4.96 24.69 -28.87
CA LYS A 896 -5.78 24.20 -27.75
C LYS A 896 -4.98 24.28 -26.45
N LYS A 897 -5.58 24.85 -25.38
CA LYS A 897 -4.94 25.03 -24.05
C LYS A 897 -4.12 23.82 -23.58
N ARG A 898 -4.63 22.59 -23.77
CA ARG A 898 -3.96 21.32 -23.42
C ARG A 898 -2.57 21.06 -24.05
N PHE A 899 -2.09 21.91 -24.94
CA PHE A 899 -0.77 21.79 -25.57
C PHE A 899 0.22 22.86 -25.05
N CYS A 900 -0.23 23.82 -24.24
CA CYS A 900 0.53 24.96 -23.72
C CYS A 900 0.35 25.18 -22.20
N VAL A 901 -0.20 24.19 -21.51
CA VAL A 901 -0.39 24.15 -20.05
C VAL A 901 0.14 22.80 -19.57
N GLY A 902 0.66 22.74 -18.35
CA GLY A 902 1.48 21.64 -17.86
C GLY A 902 2.96 21.89 -18.14
N GLY A 903 3.78 20.84 -18.03
CA GLY A 903 5.23 20.94 -18.22
C GLY A 903 5.72 20.59 -19.62
N ASN A 904 6.95 20.99 -19.93
CA ASN A 904 7.70 20.53 -21.10
C ASN A 904 9.21 20.52 -20.81
N HIS A 905 9.95 19.84 -21.68
CA HIS A 905 11.38 19.53 -21.54
C HIS A 905 12.04 19.60 -22.92
N GLY A 906 13.36 19.51 -23.03
CA GLY A 906 14.10 19.67 -24.29
C GLY A 906 14.87 20.99 -24.39
N TYR A 907 14.61 21.94 -23.49
CA TYR A 907 15.34 23.21 -23.40
C TYR A 907 16.86 23.00 -23.22
N ASP A 908 17.62 24.08 -23.36
CA ASP A 908 19.07 24.09 -23.14
C ASP A 908 19.48 23.45 -21.80
N ASN A 909 20.46 22.55 -21.83
CA ASN A 909 20.92 21.76 -20.69
C ASN A 909 21.69 22.56 -19.62
N ILE A 910 21.71 23.90 -19.71
CA ILE A 910 22.17 24.81 -18.66
C ILE A 910 21.05 25.26 -17.70
N TYR A 911 19.77 25.11 -18.08
CA TYR A 911 18.68 25.56 -17.23
C TYR A 911 18.50 24.62 -16.05
N LYS A 912 18.39 25.18 -14.83
CA LYS A 912 18.16 24.42 -13.59
C LYS A 912 16.89 23.55 -13.68
N SER A 913 15.88 23.97 -14.45
CA SER A 913 14.68 23.19 -14.72
C SER A 913 14.98 21.85 -15.41
N MET A 914 16.05 21.75 -16.20
CA MET A 914 16.44 20.55 -16.94
C MET A 914 17.39 19.62 -16.17
N ASN A 915 17.80 19.99 -14.95
CA ASN A 915 18.70 19.20 -14.12
C ASN A 915 18.08 17.85 -13.74
N ALA A 916 18.77 16.76 -14.10
CA ALA A 916 18.33 15.38 -13.87
C ALA A 916 18.85 14.80 -12.55
N LEU A 917 18.14 13.83 -11.98
CA LEU A 917 18.61 13.03 -10.83
C LEU A 917 19.82 12.16 -11.22
N PHE A 918 20.78 12.03 -10.30
CA PHE A 918 21.74 10.92 -10.27
C PHE A 918 22.07 10.54 -8.83
N LEU A 919 21.97 9.25 -8.53
CA LEU A 919 22.55 8.62 -7.35
C LEU A 919 23.01 7.18 -7.66
N ALA A 920 23.91 6.65 -6.85
CA ALA A 920 24.40 5.28 -6.95
C ALA A 920 24.66 4.68 -5.57
N HIS A 921 24.41 3.38 -5.40
CA HIS A 921 24.54 2.66 -4.12
C HIS A 921 25.01 1.22 -4.38
N GLY A 922 25.71 0.59 -3.43
CA GLY A 922 26.22 -0.78 -3.55
C GLY A 922 27.74 -0.89 -3.37
N PRO A 923 28.30 -2.12 -3.40
CA PRO A 923 29.66 -2.41 -2.95
C PRO A 923 30.76 -1.79 -3.82
N SER A 924 30.48 -1.49 -5.09
CA SER A 924 31.45 -0.82 -5.99
C SER A 924 31.47 0.70 -5.84
N PHE A 925 30.57 1.27 -5.04
CA PHE A 925 30.43 2.72 -4.86
C PHE A 925 30.93 3.17 -3.48
N LYS A 926 31.40 4.43 -3.40
CA LYS A 926 31.74 5.06 -2.12
C LYS A 926 30.45 5.38 -1.35
N GLN A 927 30.48 5.20 -0.04
CA GLN A 927 29.37 5.56 0.84
C GLN A 927 29.40 7.04 1.23
N ASN A 928 28.22 7.61 1.49
CA ASN A 928 28.02 8.97 2.01
C ASN A 928 28.76 10.08 1.22
N LEU A 929 28.89 9.92 -0.11
CA LEU A 929 29.70 10.79 -0.95
C LEU A 929 28.84 11.69 -1.84
N LYS A 930 29.04 13.00 -1.71
CA LYS A 930 28.56 13.97 -2.68
C LYS A 930 29.64 14.24 -3.73
N VAL A 931 29.30 14.11 -5.02
CA VAL A 931 30.19 14.43 -6.15
C VAL A 931 29.74 15.70 -6.88
N GLU A 932 30.63 16.30 -7.67
CA GLU A 932 30.28 17.41 -8.54
C GLU A 932 29.36 16.98 -9.70
N PRO A 933 28.53 17.90 -10.25
CA PRO A 933 27.72 17.62 -11.43
C PRO A 933 28.55 17.21 -12.66
N PHE A 934 28.08 16.20 -13.38
CA PHE A 934 28.70 15.67 -14.60
C PHE A 934 27.64 15.41 -15.69
N GLU A 935 28.06 15.10 -16.92
CA GLU A 935 27.16 14.88 -18.06
C GLU A 935 26.82 13.40 -18.24
N ASN A 936 25.58 13.09 -18.62
CA ASN A 936 25.04 11.72 -18.57
C ASN A 936 25.71 10.71 -19.52
N ILE A 937 26.52 11.16 -20.48
CA ILE A 937 27.37 10.28 -21.31
C ILE A 937 28.44 9.55 -20.49
N GLU A 938 28.90 10.11 -19.37
CA GLU A 938 29.96 9.50 -18.56
C GLU A 938 29.50 8.23 -17.84
N LEU A 939 28.18 8.02 -17.74
CA LEU A 939 27.60 6.80 -17.16
C LEU A 939 27.99 5.55 -17.93
N TYR A 940 28.16 5.61 -19.26
CA TYR A 940 28.58 4.43 -20.02
C TYR A 940 29.96 3.94 -19.56
N ASN A 941 30.92 4.86 -19.43
CA ASN A 941 32.28 4.58 -18.97
C ASN A 941 32.31 4.10 -17.51
N LEU A 942 31.47 4.71 -16.66
CA LEU A 942 31.30 4.26 -15.27
C LEU A 942 30.79 2.81 -15.24
N MET A 943 29.70 2.51 -15.94
CA MET A 943 29.07 1.18 -15.95
C MET A 943 29.97 0.10 -16.58
N SER A 944 30.68 0.40 -17.67
CA SER A 944 31.60 -0.56 -18.29
C SER A 944 32.81 -0.86 -17.41
N GLY A 945 33.36 0.16 -16.74
CA GLY A 945 34.48 0.02 -15.81
C GLY A 945 34.20 -0.91 -14.62
N MET A 946 32.94 -1.05 -14.19
CA MET A 946 32.54 -1.96 -13.10
C MET A 946 32.77 -3.45 -13.42
N TYR A 947 32.96 -3.80 -14.69
CA TYR A 947 33.20 -5.16 -15.16
C TYR A 947 34.64 -5.40 -15.64
N SER A 948 35.54 -4.44 -15.44
CA SER A 948 36.94 -4.49 -15.94
C SER A 948 37.02 -4.72 -17.45
N MET A 949 36.16 -4.04 -18.22
CA MET A 949 36.18 -4.07 -19.68
C MET A 949 37.15 -2.97 -20.19
N ASP A 950 38.23 -3.38 -20.86
CA ASP A 950 39.23 -2.51 -21.51
C ASP A 950 38.71 -1.83 -22.81
#